data_AF-A0A2V7L141-F1
#
_entry.id   AF-A0A2V7L141-F1
#
_cell.length_a   1.000
_cell.length_b   1.000
_cell.length_c   1.000
_cell.angle_alpha   90.00
_cell.angle_beta   90.00
_cell.angle_gamma   90.00
#
_symmetry.space_group_name_H-M   'P 1'
#
loop_
_entity.id
_entity.type
_entity.pdbx_description
1 polymer ?
#
loop_
_entity_poly.entity_id
_entity_poly.type
_entity_poly.pdbx_seq_one_letter_code
_entity_poly.pdbx_strand_id
1 'polypeptide(L)'
;MRARLLATRRFAELAAPLIGPAPLQLTQTGGPSTSTTVVSGVLTVPAILFRFKDSPTPGYSAADYNAVLFATTPPPGRPYTYRSFYREMSNGFFDIQGATYGYANLDSNEVYYTGGVSATCAQANPFGNTSNCNGLFSGLAISRMQEALTKALQKLDASIDFSQYADVSTGVVPLVLFLHQAIGGECGPSSSPQNHLWAHRFALATPYATQDDWPGHAGQKVQISDYVLQPAVGGSAACNPSEIMPIGTVAHETGHSFGLPDLYDTQGTSEGVGQWSLMGSGNFTSPNSPARMDAWSLNQLGWITLTPLTSNGTYRFDAAPLSDTAYYVSVQNPNTRGEYFLLENRQRQQSDSAMIRYHCQRSGNPPSCGGGLLIWHVDGAKLGQGGNALNSGAIHALELMQADGFGNLDANSSSANTCSGAPVDGCSDRGDAGDPYPGAHGNTAFIYRTIPASLKNLDQSFTGVAIDSIRQIVTDGTMSFRLRFGTLTAAKGSDTSATIQFDGSPYNVFRDLLDEGSSHTVGFTDNQLAGNARTRFHFASWSDGGAKDHTVVGSLSGGTLTATLTRDFKLIATSTTGGRVTADTTVNLAGDFIPENRTVTLTPIDTSLGFCGWTGDSTTTDSILAVGMQRPYTLVANFGSAATITSAPARPNGVMGAAYADTLRISGGGGVMTWSVTAGGLPAGVTLSSNGRLSGYPQETGAFNFTATVVSCSTASKAFSLSVTAPTLATADVVTQLLGPTAPLTADQVRYLDFLGNNNGGFDVGDFLAWVKATGAPLSPAMLQAAQRKGGRR
;
A
#
# COMPACT_ATOMS: atom_id res chain seq x y z
N MET A 1 -10.05 -33.69 -7.05
CA MET A 1 -9.93 -34.55 -5.86
C MET A 1 -10.91 -34.15 -4.77
N ARG A 2 -10.88 -32.91 -4.25
CA ARG A 2 -11.86 -32.35 -3.28
C ARG A 2 -13.35 -32.53 -3.68
N ALA A 3 -13.73 -32.19 -4.91
CA ALA A 3 -15.09 -32.41 -5.42
C ALA A 3 -15.55 -33.89 -5.40
N ARG A 4 -14.59 -34.83 -5.51
CA ARG A 4 -14.83 -36.29 -5.46
C ARG A 4 -14.93 -36.82 -4.02
N LEU A 5 -14.18 -36.23 -3.08
CA LEU A 5 -14.21 -36.54 -1.64
C LEU A 5 -15.48 -36.01 -0.97
N LEU A 6 -15.87 -34.78 -1.33
CA LEU A 6 -17.14 -34.18 -0.91
C LEU A 6 -18.35 -34.98 -1.44
N ALA A 7 -18.28 -35.52 -2.66
CA ALA A 7 -19.39 -36.24 -3.28
C ALA A 7 -19.58 -37.65 -2.71
N THR A 8 -18.59 -38.15 -1.97
CA THR A 8 -18.59 -39.49 -1.38
C THR A 8 -18.73 -39.46 0.14
N ARG A 9 -19.00 -38.29 0.74
CA ARG A 9 -19.05 -38.08 2.21
C ARG A 9 -17.79 -38.54 2.94
N ARG A 10 -16.63 -38.50 2.27
CA ARG A 10 -15.34 -38.94 2.81
C ARG A 10 -14.65 -37.80 3.54
N PHE A 11 -15.25 -37.38 4.65
CA PHE A 11 -14.77 -36.25 5.47
C PHE A 11 -13.37 -36.49 6.03
N ALA A 12 -13.04 -37.75 6.36
CA ALA A 12 -11.71 -38.15 6.83
C ALA A 12 -10.60 -37.98 5.76
N GLU A 13 -10.93 -37.97 4.46
CA GLU A 13 -9.94 -37.86 3.37
C GLU A 13 -9.75 -36.42 2.87
N LEU A 14 -10.61 -35.47 3.29
CA LEU A 14 -10.38 -34.04 3.10
C LEU A 14 -9.18 -33.52 3.93
N ALA A 15 -8.64 -34.35 4.83
CA ALA A 15 -7.60 -34.05 5.81
C ALA A 15 -6.16 -34.46 5.41
N ALA A 16 -5.90 -34.92 4.18
CA ALA A 16 -4.52 -35.15 3.73
C ALA A 16 -3.83 -33.80 3.39
N PRO A 17 -2.57 -33.56 3.83
CA PRO A 17 -1.84 -32.34 3.49
C PRO A 17 -1.81 -32.16 1.97
N LEU A 18 -2.11 -30.95 1.51
CA LEU A 18 -2.03 -30.55 0.10
C LEU A 18 -0.59 -30.72 -0.39
N ILE A 19 -0.26 -31.91 -0.90
CA ILE A 19 0.92 -32.13 -1.73
C ILE A 19 0.46 -31.97 -3.18
N GLY A 20 0.67 -30.79 -3.76
CA GLY A 20 0.67 -30.62 -5.22
C GLY A 20 0.20 -29.26 -5.73
N PRO A 21 0.98 -28.58 -6.59
CA PRO A 21 0.55 -27.40 -7.32
C PRO A 21 -0.23 -27.87 -8.54
N ALA A 22 -1.55 -27.92 -8.45
CA ALA A 22 -2.39 -28.06 -9.63
C ALA A 22 -3.25 -26.79 -9.76
N PRO A 23 -2.99 -25.92 -10.75
CA PRO A 23 -3.78 -24.73 -10.93
C PRO A 23 -5.22 -25.14 -11.23
N LEU A 24 -6.17 -24.60 -10.46
CA LEU A 24 -7.57 -24.52 -10.89
C LEU A 24 -7.58 -23.66 -12.15
N GLN A 25 -7.60 -24.32 -13.31
CA GLN A 25 -7.70 -23.67 -14.60
C GLN A 25 -9.14 -23.18 -14.77
N LEU A 26 -9.43 -21.98 -14.26
CA LEU A 26 -10.64 -21.24 -14.60
C LEU A 26 -10.57 -20.91 -16.10
N THR A 27 -11.28 -21.69 -16.91
CA THR A 27 -11.47 -21.32 -18.32
C THR A 27 -12.30 -20.02 -18.36
N GLN A 28 -11.83 -19.06 -19.16
CA GLN A 28 -12.31 -17.65 -19.26
C GLN A 28 -13.82 -17.46 -19.53
N THR A 29 -14.59 -18.53 -19.68
CA THR A 29 -16.00 -18.48 -20.12
C THR A 29 -17.00 -19.09 -19.14
N GLY A 30 -16.55 -19.65 -17.99
CA GLY A 30 -17.42 -20.48 -17.14
C GLY A 30 -17.91 -19.90 -15.81
N GLY A 31 -17.34 -18.80 -15.31
CA GLY A 31 -17.62 -18.31 -13.94
C GLY A 31 -17.28 -19.33 -12.83
N PRO A 32 -17.57 -19.05 -11.55
CA PRO A 32 -17.55 -20.07 -10.51
C PRO A 32 -18.64 -21.08 -10.84
N SER A 33 -18.27 -22.34 -11.07
CA SER A 33 -19.26 -23.39 -11.20
C SER A 33 -20.06 -23.49 -9.90
N THR A 34 -21.38 -23.62 -10.01
CA THR A 34 -22.20 -24.12 -8.89
C THR A 34 -21.53 -25.37 -8.35
N SER A 35 -21.35 -25.48 -7.04
CA SER A 35 -20.75 -26.71 -6.51
C SER A 35 -21.57 -27.89 -6.99
N THR A 36 -20.93 -28.81 -7.74
CA THR A 36 -21.56 -30.04 -8.23
C THR A 36 -21.84 -31.03 -7.10
N THR A 37 -21.53 -30.63 -5.87
CA THR A 37 -21.45 -31.49 -4.69
C THR A 37 -21.97 -30.73 -3.47
N VAL A 38 -23.07 -31.21 -2.90
CA VAL A 38 -23.64 -30.68 -1.66
C VAL A 38 -23.06 -31.42 -0.47
N VAL A 39 -22.40 -30.71 0.44
CA VAL A 39 -21.99 -31.27 1.73
C VAL A 39 -23.24 -31.60 2.52
N SER A 40 -23.45 -32.90 2.79
CA SER A 40 -24.68 -33.37 3.42
C SER A 40 -24.45 -34.59 4.31
N GLY A 41 -25.43 -34.85 5.18
CA GLY A 41 -25.42 -35.99 6.10
C GLY A 41 -25.15 -35.56 7.54
N VAL A 42 -24.69 -36.52 8.35
CA VAL A 42 -24.43 -36.32 9.78
C VAL A 42 -22.93 -36.43 10.02
N LEU A 43 -22.33 -35.40 10.60
CA LEU A 43 -20.99 -35.48 11.19
C LEU A 43 -21.14 -35.85 12.67
N THR A 44 -20.66 -37.04 13.04
CA THR A 44 -20.61 -37.50 14.42
C THR A 44 -19.30 -37.08 15.07
N VAL A 45 -19.36 -36.24 16.11
CA VAL A 45 -18.18 -35.64 16.75
C VAL A 45 -18.12 -36.04 18.23
N PRO A 46 -17.09 -36.77 18.68
CA PRO A 46 -16.83 -36.92 20.10
C PRO A 46 -16.19 -35.64 20.64
N ALA A 47 -16.74 -35.10 21.72
CA ALA A 47 -16.17 -33.97 22.44
C ALA A 47 -15.46 -34.45 23.71
N ILE A 48 -14.17 -34.16 23.84
CA ILE A 48 -13.30 -34.63 24.91
C ILE A 48 -12.97 -33.46 25.83
N LEU A 49 -13.56 -33.49 27.03
CA LEU A 49 -13.21 -32.58 28.11
C LEU A 49 -11.93 -33.06 28.78
N PHE A 50 -10.96 -32.16 28.93
CA PHE A 50 -9.78 -32.43 29.72
C PHE A 50 -9.42 -31.23 30.57
N ARG A 51 -8.66 -31.49 31.64
CA ARG A 51 -8.18 -30.45 32.54
C ARG A 51 -6.72 -30.67 32.86
N PHE A 52 -6.00 -29.57 33.02
CA PHE A 52 -4.64 -29.57 33.52
C PHE A 52 -4.64 -29.87 35.01
N LYS A 53 -3.47 -30.23 35.56
CA LYS A 53 -3.32 -30.53 36.98
C LYS A 53 -3.69 -29.34 37.89
N ASP A 54 -3.45 -28.13 37.42
CA ASP A 54 -3.74 -26.86 38.08
C ASP A 54 -5.01 -26.17 37.57
N SER A 55 -5.76 -26.81 36.67
CA SER A 55 -7.08 -26.29 36.28
C SER A 55 -8.00 -26.19 37.50
N PRO A 56 -8.85 -25.14 37.58
CA PRO A 56 -9.86 -25.05 38.61
C PRO A 56 -10.86 -26.22 38.51
N THR A 57 -11.55 -26.49 39.63
CA THR A 57 -12.62 -27.48 39.65
C THR A 57 -13.66 -27.15 38.57
N PRO A 58 -14.03 -28.10 37.69
CA PRO A 58 -15.03 -27.85 36.67
C PRO A 58 -16.37 -27.41 37.25
N GLY A 59 -16.92 -26.32 36.74
CA GLY A 59 -18.27 -25.85 37.08
C GLY A 59 -19.39 -26.52 36.27
N TYR A 60 -19.04 -27.30 35.26
CA TYR A 60 -19.96 -27.90 34.29
C TYR A 60 -19.67 -29.38 34.08
N SER A 61 -20.73 -30.15 33.82
CA SER A 61 -20.68 -31.56 33.49
C SER A 61 -20.68 -31.78 31.98
N ALA A 62 -20.34 -32.99 31.53
CA ALA A 62 -20.48 -33.36 30.11
C ALA A 62 -21.90 -33.15 29.55
N ALA A 63 -22.94 -33.28 30.38
CA ALA A 63 -24.32 -33.04 29.96
C ALA A 63 -24.58 -31.55 29.63
N ASP A 64 -23.94 -30.63 30.35
CA ASP A 64 -24.07 -29.20 30.10
C ASP A 64 -23.43 -28.81 28.75
N TYR A 65 -22.27 -29.39 28.42
CA TYR A 65 -21.65 -29.22 27.11
C TYR A 65 -22.46 -29.89 25.99
N ASN A 66 -23.05 -31.07 26.23
CA ASN A 66 -23.97 -31.70 25.28
C ASN A 66 -25.16 -30.80 24.94
N ALA A 67 -25.74 -30.13 25.94
CA ALA A 67 -26.85 -29.20 25.76
C ALA A 67 -26.48 -28.01 24.85
N VAL A 68 -25.21 -27.61 24.86
CA VAL A 68 -24.68 -26.48 24.08
C VAL A 68 -24.23 -26.92 22.69
N LEU A 69 -23.63 -28.10 22.56
CA LEU A 69 -23.02 -28.55 21.32
C LEU A 69 -23.99 -29.34 20.45
N PHE A 70 -24.71 -30.30 21.02
CA PHE A 70 -25.39 -31.35 20.24
C PHE A 70 -26.92 -31.39 20.40
N ALA A 71 -27.49 -30.62 21.33
CA ALA A 71 -28.93 -30.53 21.46
C ALA A 71 -29.58 -29.90 20.22
N THR A 72 -30.75 -30.41 19.84
CA THR A 72 -31.56 -29.86 18.73
C THR A 72 -32.24 -28.56 19.10
N THR A 73 -32.52 -28.35 20.38
CA THR A 73 -33.12 -27.12 20.92
C THR A 73 -32.07 -26.37 21.73
N PRO A 74 -31.76 -25.11 21.36
CA PRO A 74 -30.83 -24.29 22.11
C PRO A 74 -31.27 -24.05 23.56
N PRO A 75 -30.33 -24.05 24.53
CA PRO A 75 -30.65 -23.75 25.92
C PRO A 75 -30.96 -22.26 26.11
N PRO A 76 -31.68 -21.87 27.19
CA PRO A 76 -32.00 -20.47 27.46
C PRO A 76 -30.77 -19.55 27.43
N GLY A 77 -30.89 -18.38 26.81
CA GLY A 77 -29.80 -17.41 26.67
C GLY A 77 -28.82 -17.71 25.52
N ARG A 78 -28.98 -18.83 24.82
CA ARG A 78 -28.19 -19.19 23.63
C ARG A 78 -29.14 -19.41 22.45
N PRO A 79 -29.10 -18.58 21.41
CA PRO A 79 -30.00 -18.74 20.26
C PRO A 79 -29.63 -19.95 19.39
N TYR A 80 -28.40 -20.44 19.51
CA TYR A 80 -27.92 -21.61 18.76
C TYR A 80 -27.10 -22.56 19.63
N THR A 81 -27.29 -23.86 19.37
CA THR A 81 -26.28 -24.90 19.58
C THR A 81 -25.39 -25.06 18.36
N TYR A 82 -24.20 -25.65 18.51
CA TYR A 82 -23.30 -25.97 17.41
C TYR A 82 -24.00 -26.80 16.32
N ARG A 83 -24.82 -27.78 16.73
CA ARG A 83 -25.72 -28.53 15.84
C ARG A 83 -26.74 -27.64 15.12
N SER A 84 -27.54 -26.88 15.85
CA SER A 84 -28.64 -26.10 15.26
C SER A 84 -28.15 -25.01 14.30
N PHE A 85 -26.97 -24.43 14.57
CA PHE A 85 -26.35 -23.43 13.72
C PHE A 85 -25.97 -24.00 12.35
N TYR A 86 -25.33 -25.16 12.32
CA TYR A 86 -25.00 -25.83 11.05
C TYR A 86 -26.22 -26.36 10.32
N ARG A 87 -27.25 -26.83 11.03
CA ARG A 87 -28.52 -27.21 10.40
C ARG A 87 -29.22 -26.01 9.76
N GLU A 88 -29.21 -24.85 10.41
CA GLU A 88 -29.75 -23.62 9.84
C GLU A 88 -28.95 -23.21 8.59
N MET A 89 -27.63 -23.05 8.73
CA MET A 89 -26.75 -22.56 7.66
C MET A 89 -26.73 -23.45 6.41
N SER A 90 -26.92 -24.75 6.59
CA SER A 90 -26.98 -25.73 5.50
C SER A 90 -28.40 -26.03 5.03
N ASN A 91 -29.42 -25.30 5.50
CA ASN A 91 -30.83 -25.56 5.22
C ASN A 91 -31.22 -27.05 5.42
N GLY A 92 -30.69 -27.65 6.48
CA GLY A 92 -30.91 -29.03 6.87
C GLY A 92 -30.17 -30.10 6.05
N PHE A 93 -29.36 -29.74 5.05
CA PHE A 93 -28.55 -30.71 4.32
C PHE A 93 -27.52 -31.41 5.22
N PHE A 94 -27.00 -30.69 6.21
CA PHE A 94 -25.96 -31.15 7.11
C PHE A 94 -26.39 -31.03 8.57
N ASP A 95 -26.02 -32.02 9.38
CA ASP A 95 -26.31 -32.09 10.80
C ASP A 95 -25.06 -32.51 11.57
N ILE A 96 -24.96 -32.08 12.82
CA ILE A 96 -23.88 -32.46 13.72
C ILE A 96 -24.46 -33.18 14.91
N GLN A 97 -23.95 -34.37 15.18
CA GLN A 97 -24.37 -35.18 16.31
C GLN A 97 -23.14 -35.60 17.11
N GLY A 98 -23.31 -35.93 18.37
CA GLY A 98 -22.16 -36.27 19.20
C GLY A 98 -22.51 -36.41 20.66
N ALA A 99 -21.48 -36.74 21.43
CA ALA A 99 -21.52 -36.74 22.88
C ALA A 99 -20.22 -36.19 23.44
N THR A 100 -20.33 -35.53 24.58
CA THR A 100 -19.22 -35.04 25.39
C THR A 100 -18.83 -36.08 26.43
N TYR A 101 -17.53 -36.27 26.62
CA TYR A 101 -16.92 -37.21 27.55
C TYR A 101 -15.85 -36.51 28.40
N GLY A 102 -15.58 -37.04 29.59
CA GLY A 102 -14.57 -36.51 30.50
C GLY A 102 -15.14 -35.98 31.83
N TYR A 103 -14.33 -35.33 32.66
CA TYR A 103 -12.99 -34.81 32.37
C TYR A 103 -11.87 -35.86 32.42
N ALA A 104 -10.97 -35.83 31.42
CA ALA A 104 -9.64 -36.42 31.56
C ALA A 104 -8.75 -35.52 32.41
N ASN A 105 -8.25 -36.04 33.54
CA ASN A 105 -7.31 -35.31 34.41
C ASN A 105 -5.88 -35.54 33.93
N LEU A 106 -5.25 -34.51 33.38
CA LEU A 106 -3.86 -34.57 32.94
C LEU A 106 -2.88 -34.50 34.13
N ASP A 107 -1.68 -35.04 33.92
CA ASP A 107 -0.72 -35.27 35.00
C ASP A 107 0.18 -34.06 35.28
N SER A 108 0.13 -33.02 34.44
CA SER A 108 0.95 -31.81 34.52
C SER A 108 0.12 -30.54 34.43
N ASN A 109 0.72 -29.43 34.86
CA ASN A 109 0.12 -28.10 34.84
C ASN A 109 -0.02 -27.57 33.40
N GLU A 110 -0.91 -26.60 33.18
CA GLU A 110 -1.16 -25.98 31.88
C GLU A 110 0.13 -25.49 31.22
N VAL A 111 0.96 -24.79 32.00
CA VAL A 111 2.25 -24.24 31.58
C VAL A 111 3.19 -25.30 30.97
N TYR A 112 3.11 -26.57 31.39
CA TYR A 112 3.91 -27.62 30.77
C TYR A 112 3.46 -27.86 29.32
N TYR A 113 2.15 -28.05 29.14
CA TYR A 113 1.53 -28.42 27.87
C TYR A 113 1.55 -27.30 26.83
N THR A 114 1.68 -26.04 27.26
CA THR A 114 1.88 -24.89 26.36
C THR A 114 3.35 -24.64 26.01
N GLY A 115 4.27 -25.52 26.43
CA GLY A 115 5.70 -25.43 26.13
C GLY A 115 6.53 -24.72 27.20
N GLY A 116 5.89 -24.13 28.22
CA GLY A 116 6.52 -23.45 29.34
C GLY A 116 6.92 -22.00 29.07
N VAL A 117 7.25 -21.27 30.14
CA VAL A 117 7.98 -19.99 30.07
C VAL A 117 9.43 -20.25 29.69
N SER A 118 9.69 -20.41 28.40
CA SER A 118 11.02 -20.67 27.83
C SER A 118 11.57 -19.45 27.11
N ALA A 119 12.90 -19.32 27.05
CA ALA A 119 13.55 -18.32 26.20
C ALA A 119 13.13 -18.44 24.72
N THR A 120 12.77 -19.65 24.28
CA THR A 120 12.25 -19.92 22.94
C THR A 120 10.85 -19.34 22.72
N CYS A 121 9.94 -19.42 23.69
CA CYS A 121 8.65 -18.71 23.61
C CYS A 121 8.88 -17.20 23.46
N ALA A 122 9.74 -16.62 24.32
CA ALA A 122 10.07 -15.20 24.28
C ALA A 122 10.73 -14.74 22.96
N GLN A 123 11.41 -15.65 22.25
CA GLN A 123 12.07 -15.37 20.96
C GLN A 123 11.16 -15.58 19.74
N ALA A 124 10.27 -16.58 19.78
CA ALA A 124 9.44 -16.97 18.65
C ALA A 124 8.03 -16.36 18.66
N ASN A 125 7.62 -15.73 19.77
CA ASN A 125 6.35 -15.04 19.86
C ASN A 125 6.30 -13.82 18.90
N PRO A 126 5.40 -13.80 17.90
CA PRO A 126 5.28 -12.70 16.93
C PRO A 126 4.78 -11.38 17.55
N PHE A 127 4.22 -11.40 18.76
CA PHE A 127 3.74 -10.22 19.48
C PHE A 127 4.86 -9.45 20.22
N GLY A 128 6.13 -9.87 20.04
CA GLY A 128 7.31 -9.10 20.45
C GLY A 128 7.48 -8.89 21.95
N ASN A 129 6.68 -9.55 22.79
CA ASN A 129 6.77 -9.45 24.23
C ASN A 129 7.38 -10.72 24.83
N THR A 130 8.18 -10.55 25.88
CA THR A 130 8.81 -11.66 26.63
C THR A 130 7.96 -12.15 27.80
N SER A 131 6.74 -11.61 27.94
CA SER A 131 5.87 -11.74 29.12
C SER A 131 4.48 -12.32 28.80
N ASN A 132 4.24 -12.79 27.59
CA ASN A 132 3.01 -13.45 27.16
C ASN A 132 3.42 -14.66 26.32
N CYS A 133 3.00 -15.85 26.77
CA CYS A 133 3.24 -17.12 26.12
C CYS A 133 1.91 -17.85 25.80
N ASN A 134 0.83 -17.09 25.62
CA ASN A 134 -0.44 -17.65 25.15
C ASN A 134 -0.29 -18.11 23.69
N GLY A 135 -0.83 -19.27 23.36
CA GLY A 135 -0.73 -19.87 22.03
C GLY A 135 0.42 -20.89 21.88
N LEU A 136 0.78 -21.18 20.62
CA LEU A 136 1.77 -22.20 20.24
C LEU A 136 2.78 -21.64 19.23
N PHE A 137 3.96 -21.21 19.71
CA PHE A 137 4.98 -20.56 18.87
C PHE A 137 6.26 -21.36 18.65
N SER A 138 6.30 -22.62 19.10
CA SER A 138 7.49 -23.47 18.91
C SER A 138 7.11 -24.93 18.69
N GLY A 139 8.00 -25.68 18.01
CA GLY A 139 7.80 -27.13 17.83
C GLY A 139 7.68 -27.89 19.15
N LEU A 140 8.34 -27.44 20.22
CA LEU A 140 8.19 -28.00 21.56
C LEU A 140 6.79 -27.76 22.13
N ALA A 141 6.27 -26.54 22.01
CA ALA A 141 4.93 -26.20 22.47
C ALA A 141 3.87 -27.03 21.74
N ILE A 142 3.99 -27.15 20.41
CA ILE A 142 3.11 -27.99 19.59
C ILE A 142 3.18 -29.45 20.05
N SER A 143 4.38 -30.00 20.21
CA SER A 143 4.58 -31.40 20.64
C SER A 143 3.96 -31.68 22.01
N ARG A 144 4.13 -30.78 22.99
CA ARG A 144 3.56 -30.97 24.33
C ARG A 144 2.04 -30.78 24.36
N MET A 145 1.50 -29.84 23.59
CA MET A 145 0.05 -29.70 23.48
C MET A 145 -0.56 -30.96 22.85
N GLN A 146 0.03 -31.52 21.79
CA GLN A 146 -0.45 -32.78 21.21
C GLN A 146 -0.29 -33.97 22.17
N GLU A 147 0.73 -33.97 23.03
CA GLU A 147 0.86 -34.92 24.13
C GLU A 147 -0.32 -34.81 25.12
N ALA A 148 -0.80 -33.60 25.41
CA ALA A 148 -1.97 -33.37 26.24
C ALA A 148 -3.23 -34.03 25.66
N LEU A 149 -3.46 -33.85 24.35
CA LEU A 149 -4.60 -34.45 23.64
C LEU A 149 -4.52 -35.98 23.64
N THR A 150 -3.33 -36.51 23.35
CA THR A 150 -3.05 -37.96 23.37
C THR A 150 -3.30 -38.55 24.76
N LYS A 151 -2.84 -37.90 25.83
CA LYS A 151 -3.07 -38.34 27.21
C LYS A 151 -4.55 -38.25 27.61
N ALA A 152 -5.27 -37.24 27.12
CA ALA A 152 -6.71 -37.14 27.35
C ALA A 152 -7.46 -38.31 26.71
N LEU A 153 -7.10 -38.66 25.46
CA LEU A 153 -7.63 -39.85 24.77
C LEU A 153 -7.31 -41.13 25.56
N GLN A 154 -6.04 -41.37 25.91
CA GLN A 154 -5.63 -42.57 26.67
C GLN A 154 -6.42 -42.79 27.95
N LYS A 155 -6.75 -41.71 28.67
CA LYS A 155 -7.49 -41.78 29.95
C LYS A 155 -8.97 -42.09 29.76
N LEU A 156 -9.54 -41.81 28.58
CA LEU A 156 -10.97 -41.97 28.30
C LEU A 156 -11.28 -43.08 27.30
N ASP A 157 -10.30 -43.61 26.58
CA ASP A 157 -10.43 -44.63 25.53
C ASP A 157 -11.25 -45.83 26.00
N ALA A 158 -10.96 -46.33 27.21
CA ALA A 158 -11.69 -47.44 27.82
C ALA A 158 -13.20 -47.19 28.03
N SER A 159 -13.63 -45.92 28.05
CA SER A 159 -14.99 -45.48 28.35
C SER A 159 -15.76 -44.95 27.15
N ILE A 160 -15.11 -44.84 25.98
CA ILE A 160 -15.69 -44.29 24.76
C ILE A 160 -15.58 -45.35 23.69
N ASP A 161 -16.69 -45.78 23.13
CA ASP A 161 -16.68 -46.57 21.90
C ASP A 161 -16.46 -45.63 20.71
N PHE A 162 -15.22 -45.52 20.23
CA PHE A 162 -14.87 -44.67 19.09
C PHE A 162 -15.31 -45.25 17.74
N SER A 163 -15.68 -46.53 17.67
CA SER A 163 -16.16 -47.16 16.44
C SER A 163 -17.44 -46.50 15.92
N GLN A 164 -18.27 -45.93 16.81
CA GLN A 164 -19.48 -45.20 16.44
C GLN A 164 -19.20 -43.83 15.77
N TYR A 165 -17.98 -43.30 15.90
CA TYR A 165 -17.56 -42.01 15.33
C TYR A 165 -16.66 -42.16 14.11
N ALA A 166 -16.19 -43.37 13.82
CA ALA A 166 -15.29 -43.64 12.71
C ALA A 166 -16.01 -43.61 11.36
N ASP A 167 -15.38 -42.99 10.36
CA ASP A 167 -15.78 -43.19 8.97
C ASP A 167 -15.51 -44.64 8.58
N VAL A 168 -16.57 -45.38 8.28
CA VAL A 168 -16.51 -46.82 7.98
C VAL A 168 -15.62 -47.15 6.78
N SER A 169 -15.33 -46.18 5.91
CA SER A 169 -14.48 -46.39 4.72
C SER A 169 -13.00 -46.16 4.99
N THR A 170 -12.64 -45.49 6.08
CA THR A 170 -11.24 -45.15 6.41
C THR A 170 -10.78 -45.66 7.77
N GLY A 171 -11.70 -45.99 8.69
CA GLY A 171 -11.39 -46.31 10.07
C GLY A 171 -10.91 -45.12 10.90
N VAL A 172 -11.08 -43.89 10.38
CA VAL A 172 -10.62 -42.66 11.01
C VAL A 172 -11.82 -41.89 11.55
N VAL A 173 -11.73 -41.36 12.78
CA VAL A 173 -12.69 -40.38 13.29
C VAL A 173 -12.50 -39.06 12.54
N PRO A 174 -13.49 -38.55 11.77
CA PRO A 174 -13.28 -37.39 10.91
C PRO A 174 -12.92 -36.11 11.64
N LEU A 175 -13.40 -35.95 12.87
CA LEU A 175 -13.12 -34.78 13.70
C LEU A 175 -13.32 -35.12 15.18
N VAL A 176 -12.37 -34.75 16.02
CA VAL A 176 -12.51 -34.79 17.49
C VAL A 176 -12.47 -33.36 18.04
N LEU A 177 -13.39 -33.01 18.94
CA LEU A 177 -13.39 -31.72 19.61
C LEU A 177 -12.76 -31.84 20.99
N PHE A 178 -11.64 -31.19 21.24
CA PHE A 178 -11.03 -31.11 22.57
C PHE A 178 -11.41 -29.80 23.25
N LEU A 179 -11.85 -29.91 24.51
CA LEU A 179 -12.29 -28.81 25.35
C LEU A 179 -11.45 -28.78 26.62
N HIS A 180 -10.56 -27.79 26.75
CA HIS A 180 -9.71 -27.66 27.93
C HIS A 180 -10.37 -26.80 29.01
N GLN A 181 -10.31 -27.22 30.28
CA GLN A 181 -10.85 -26.45 31.43
C GLN A 181 -9.96 -25.25 31.79
N ALA A 182 -9.83 -24.30 30.87
CA ALA A 182 -9.27 -22.96 31.06
C ALA A 182 -9.96 -21.99 30.09
N ILE A 183 -9.71 -20.69 30.22
CA ILE A 183 -10.07 -19.69 29.19
C ILE A 183 -9.06 -19.74 28.04
N GLY A 184 -9.36 -19.07 26.93
CA GLY A 184 -8.50 -19.08 25.75
C GLY A 184 -7.28 -18.17 25.82
N GLY A 185 -6.33 -18.43 24.92
CA GLY A 185 -5.11 -17.64 24.72
C GLY A 185 -5.36 -16.16 24.40
N GLU A 186 -6.55 -15.82 23.92
CA GLU A 186 -6.99 -14.45 23.62
C GLU A 186 -7.26 -13.63 24.88
N CYS A 187 -7.27 -14.28 26.05
CA CYS A 187 -7.58 -13.67 27.33
C CYS A 187 -6.32 -13.35 28.15
N GLY A 188 -6.48 -12.37 29.07
CA GLY A 188 -5.43 -11.95 30.01
C GLY A 188 -4.77 -10.61 29.69
N PRO A 189 -4.16 -9.95 30.68
CA PRO A 189 -3.35 -8.77 30.41
C PRO A 189 -2.06 -9.20 29.73
N SER A 190 -1.69 -8.50 28.65
CA SER A 190 -0.44 -8.73 27.90
C SER A 190 0.83 -8.60 28.75
N SER A 191 0.71 -8.04 29.95
CA SER A 191 1.77 -7.83 30.94
C SER A 191 2.08 -9.04 31.84
N SER A 192 1.40 -10.17 31.69
CA SER A 192 1.66 -11.37 32.52
C SER A 192 1.46 -12.68 31.74
N PRO A 193 2.39 -13.66 31.80
CA PRO A 193 2.25 -14.89 31.06
C PRO A 193 1.17 -15.76 31.70
N GLN A 194 0.04 -15.93 31.00
CA GLN A 194 -1.04 -16.80 31.47
C GLN A 194 -0.91 -18.23 30.91
N ASN A 195 -0.22 -18.39 29.78
CA ASN A 195 0.08 -19.65 29.14
C ASN A 195 -1.17 -20.43 28.70
N HIS A 196 -2.18 -19.73 28.21
CA HIS A 196 -3.42 -20.34 27.70
C HIS A 196 -3.29 -20.75 26.23
N LEU A 197 -3.96 -21.83 25.85
CA LEU A 197 -4.00 -22.32 24.47
C LEU A 197 -4.99 -21.47 23.65
N TRP A 198 -4.58 -21.04 22.45
CA TRP A 198 -5.54 -20.55 21.47
C TRP A 198 -6.32 -21.70 20.88
N ALA A 199 -7.59 -21.46 20.62
CA ALA A 199 -8.37 -22.38 19.81
C ALA A 199 -7.78 -22.49 18.40
N HIS A 200 -7.82 -23.69 17.84
CA HIS A 200 -7.33 -23.97 16.49
C HIS A 200 -7.77 -25.37 16.06
N ARG A 201 -7.77 -25.60 14.75
CA ARG A 201 -7.79 -26.93 14.14
C ARG A 201 -6.40 -27.37 13.69
N PHE A 202 -6.06 -28.62 13.94
CA PHE A 202 -4.84 -29.22 13.39
C PHE A 202 -4.96 -30.76 13.34
N ALA A 203 -3.88 -31.43 12.93
CA ALA A 203 -3.76 -32.87 12.95
C ALA A 203 -2.67 -33.33 13.92
N LEU A 204 -2.90 -34.42 14.65
CA LEU A 204 -1.86 -35.06 15.46
C LEU A 204 -0.71 -35.50 14.55
N ALA A 205 0.53 -35.20 14.95
CA ALA A 205 1.71 -35.60 14.19
C ALA A 205 1.81 -37.14 14.07
N THR A 206 1.37 -37.84 15.11
CA THR A 206 1.19 -39.29 15.13
C THR A 206 -0.27 -39.58 15.46
N PRO A 207 -1.05 -40.19 14.55
CA PRO A 207 -2.42 -40.59 14.84
C PRO A 207 -2.52 -41.48 16.09
N TYR A 208 -3.55 -41.26 16.89
CA TYR A 208 -3.87 -42.08 18.06
C TYR A 208 -4.69 -43.30 17.65
N ALA A 209 -4.18 -44.50 17.94
CA ALA A 209 -4.93 -45.75 17.78
C ALA A 209 -5.74 -46.02 19.04
N THR A 210 -7.06 -46.07 18.90
CA THR A 210 -8.00 -46.37 19.99
C THR A 210 -8.00 -47.87 20.33
N GLN A 211 -8.72 -48.23 21.40
CA GLN A 211 -8.91 -49.65 21.72
C GLN A 211 -9.95 -50.34 20.82
N ASP A 212 -10.79 -49.58 20.13
CA ASP A 212 -11.91 -50.10 19.35
C ASP A 212 -11.47 -50.51 17.95
N ASP A 213 -12.01 -51.62 17.47
CA ASP A 213 -11.79 -52.07 16.10
C ASP A 213 -12.55 -51.18 15.12
N TRP A 214 -11.94 -50.86 13.99
CA TRP A 214 -12.59 -50.24 12.85
C TRP A 214 -13.78 -51.12 12.44
N PRO A 215 -15.01 -50.55 12.37
CA PRO A 215 -16.19 -51.26 11.91
C PRO A 215 -15.96 -52.11 10.66
N GLY A 216 -16.05 -53.44 10.80
CA GLY A 216 -15.86 -54.41 9.71
C GLY A 216 -14.42 -54.90 9.49
N HIS A 217 -13.44 -54.41 10.27
CA HIS A 217 -12.02 -54.69 10.11
C HIS A 217 -11.37 -55.13 11.44
N ALA A 218 -11.69 -56.36 11.88
CA ALA A 218 -11.20 -56.90 13.15
C ALA A 218 -9.67 -56.80 13.31
N GLY A 219 -9.21 -56.34 14.47
CA GLY A 219 -7.80 -56.11 14.80
C GLY A 219 -7.17 -54.85 14.19
N GLN A 220 -7.86 -54.14 13.30
CA GLN A 220 -7.43 -52.81 12.83
C GLN A 220 -8.11 -51.75 13.68
N LYS A 221 -7.34 -50.93 14.39
CA LYS A 221 -7.89 -49.98 15.36
C LYS A 221 -8.38 -48.69 14.71
N VAL A 222 -9.47 -48.13 15.25
CA VAL A 222 -9.93 -46.80 14.86
C VAL A 222 -8.84 -45.78 15.17
N GLN A 223 -8.58 -44.87 14.22
CA GLN A 223 -7.55 -43.85 14.30
C GLN A 223 -8.16 -42.46 14.54
N ILE A 224 -7.48 -41.65 15.36
CA ILE A 224 -7.80 -40.24 15.58
C ILE A 224 -6.59 -39.41 15.17
N SER A 225 -6.82 -38.37 14.35
CA SER A 225 -5.75 -37.45 13.95
C SER A 225 -6.23 -36.00 13.87
N ASP A 226 -7.29 -35.74 13.10
CA ASP A 226 -7.84 -34.39 12.93
C ASP A 226 -8.61 -33.94 14.17
N TYR A 227 -8.34 -32.73 14.64
CA TYR A 227 -8.96 -32.20 15.84
C TYR A 227 -9.20 -30.70 15.79
N VAL A 228 -10.25 -30.28 16.49
CA VAL A 228 -10.42 -28.89 16.95
C VAL A 228 -10.09 -28.84 18.43
N LEU A 229 -9.26 -27.88 18.82
CA LEU A 229 -9.05 -27.53 20.21
C LEU A 229 -9.74 -26.20 20.49
N GLN A 230 -10.49 -26.12 21.58
CA GLN A 230 -10.96 -24.83 22.10
C GLN A 230 -11.04 -24.83 23.63
N PRO A 231 -11.15 -23.66 24.25
CA PRO A 231 -11.45 -23.54 25.68
C PRO A 231 -12.84 -24.09 26.00
N ALA A 232 -12.99 -24.73 27.15
CA ALA A 232 -14.28 -25.20 27.64
C ALA A 232 -15.12 -24.05 28.22
N VAL A 233 -14.47 -23.03 28.77
CA VAL A 233 -15.11 -21.86 29.40
C VAL A 233 -14.62 -20.56 28.77
N GLY A 234 -15.47 -19.54 28.79
CA GLY A 234 -15.17 -18.22 28.21
C GLY A 234 -16.37 -17.27 28.16
N GLY A 235 -17.60 -17.80 28.18
CA GLY A 235 -18.82 -16.98 28.12
C GLY A 235 -18.90 -16.06 26.89
N SER A 236 -19.92 -15.20 26.85
CA SER A 236 -20.14 -14.33 25.67
C SER A 236 -19.04 -13.30 25.43
N ALA A 237 -18.15 -13.07 26.41
CA ALA A 237 -16.99 -12.19 26.30
C ALA A 237 -15.69 -12.94 25.94
N ALA A 238 -15.75 -14.25 25.65
CA ALA A 238 -14.63 -15.18 25.46
C ALA A 238 -13.68 -15.38 26.67
N CYS A 239 -13.67 -14.45 27.63
CA CYS A 239 -12.77 -14.44 28.78
C CYS A 239 -13.43 -14.59 30.16
N ASN A 240 -14.68 -15.05 30.22
CA ASN A 240 -15.40 -15.38 31.45
C ASN A 240 -15.27 -16.88 31.80
N PRO A 241 -14.46 -17.26 32.80
CA PRO A 241 -14.26 -18.66 33.19
C PRO A 241 -15.49 -19.32 33.83
N SER A 242 -16.51 -18.53 34.19
CA SER A 242 -17.71 -19.00 34.89
C SER A 242 -18.85 -19.36 33.95
N GLU A 243 -18.61 -19.36 32.63
CA GLU A 243 -19.60 -19.65 31.59
C GLU A 243 -19.00 -20.56 30.51
N ILE A 244 -19.81 -21.49 29.99
CA ILE A 244 -19.40 -22.36 28.87
C ILE A 244 -19.03 -21.51 27.65
N MET A 245 -17.92 -21.86 26.99
CA MET A 245 -17.46 -21.20 25.76
C MET A 245 -18.59 -21.17 24.68
N PRO A 246 -18.79 -20.02 24.01
CA PRO A 246 -19.71 -19.91 22.88
C PRO A 246 -19.36 -20.81 21.68
N ILE A 247 -20.31 -21.00 20.76
CA ILE A 247 -20.15 -21.94 19.64
C ILE A 247 -19.39 -21.36 18.44
N GLY A 248 -19.16 -20.05 18.42
CA GLY A 248 -18.57 -19.36 17.27
C GLY A 248 -17.23 -19.96 16.85
N THR A 249 -16.32 -20.19 17.79
CA THR A 249 -14.98 -20.70 17.50
C THR A 249 -15.01 -22.13 16.98
N VAL A 250 -15.69 -23.06 17.66
CA VAL A 250 -15.84 -24.42 17.11
C VAL A 250 -16.53 -24.43 15.75
N ALA A 251 -17.47 -23.52 15.51
CA ALA A 251 -18.10 -23.41 14.20
C ALA A 251 -17.11 -22.90 13.13
N HIS A 252 -16.29 -21.90 13.43
CA HIS A 252 -15.22 -21.46 12.52
C HIS A 252 -14.26 -22.61 12.17
N GLU A 253 -13.72 -23.28 13.19
CA GLU A 253 -12.74 -24.35 13.01
C GLU A 253 -13.30 -25.57 12.25
N THR A 254 -14.59 -25.82 12.39
CA THR A 254 -15.29 -26.87 11.62
C THR A 254 -15.40 -26.50 10.14
N GLY A 255 -15.44 -25.21 9.80
CA GLY A 255 -15.29 -24.73 8.42
C GLY A 255 -14.01 -25.24 7.75
N HIS A 256 -12.90 -25.25 8.48
CA HIS A 256 -11.63 -25.80 7.99
C HIS A 256 -11.67 -27.32 7.79
N SER A 257 -12.47 -28.07 8.55
CA SER A 257 -12.70 -29.50 8.31
C SER A 257 -13.38 -29.77 6.96
N PHE A 258 -14.11 -28.78 6.41
CA PHE A 258 -14.62 -28.83 5.02
C PHE A 258 -13.61 -28.33 3.98
N GLY A 259 -12.42 -27.92 4.42
CA GLY A 259 -11.34 -27.36 3.62
C GLY A 259 -11.52 -25.87 3.27
N LEU A 260 -12.37 -25.15 3.98
CA LEU A 260 -12.47 -23.70 3.81
C LEU A 260 -11.22 -23.03 4.40
N PRO A 261 -10.68 -21.99 3.76
CA PRO A 261 -9.55 -21.22 4.27
C PRO A 261 -10.00 -20.17 5.28
N ASP A 262 -9.03 -19.57 5.98
CA ASP A 262 -9.23 -18.29 6.65
C ASP A 262 -9.46 -17.18 5.62
N LEU A 263 -10.45 -16.32 5.88
CA LEU A 263 -10.79 -15.16 5.06
C LEU A 263 -10.51 -13.82 5.77
N TYR A 264 -10.04 -13.85 7.02
CA TYR A 264 -9.32 -12.72 7.59
C TYR A 264 -7.88 -12.70 7.06
N ASP A 265 -7.20 -11.55 7.18
CA ASP A 265 -5.79 -11.46 6.80
C ASP A 265 -4.89 -12.10 7.85
N THR A 266 -4.39 -13.30 7.57
CA THR A 266 -3.47 -14.03 8.46
C THR A 266 -2.09 -13.38 8.63
N GLN A 267 -1.77 -12.34 7.84
CA GLN A 267 -0.56 -11.53 7.98
C GLN A 267 -0.77 -10.25 8.80
N GLY A 268 -2.01 -9.93 9.17
CA GLY A 268 -2.35 -8.81 10.07
C GLY A 268 -2.14 -7.42 9.46
N THR A 269 -2.29 -7.27 8.14
CA THR A 269 -2.22 -5.98 7.45
C THR A 269 -3.60 -5.37 7.18
N SER A 270 -4.66 -6.17 7.17
CA SER A 270 -6.06 -5.77 7.08
C SER A 270 -6.94 -6.65 7.99
N GLU A 271 -8.26 -6.48 7.95
CA GLU A 271 -9.24 -7.34 8.63
C GLU A 271 -9.85 -8.40 7.67
N GLY A 272 -9.43 -8.40 6.40
CA GLY A 272 -9.97 -9.27 5.35
C GLY A 272 -11.48 -9.06 5.18
N VAL A 273 -12.28 -10.13 5.29
CA VAL A 273 -13.75 -10.03 5.22
C VAL A 273 -14.42 -9.60 6.53
N GLY A 274 -13.63 -9.39 7.59
CA GLY A 274 -14.14 -8.95 8.89
C GLY A 274 -15.22 -9.86 9.49
N GLN A 275 -16.16 -9.23 10.21
CA GLN A 275 -17.24 -9.87 10.94
C GLN A 275 -18.43 -10.32 10.07
N TRP A 276 -18.36 -10.05 8.76
CA TRP A 276 -19.40 -10.40 7.79
C TRP A 276 -19.41 -11.89 7.40
N SER A 277 -18.32 -12.62 7.66
CA SER A 277 -18.22 -14.06 7.43
C SER A 277 -17.75 -14.81 8.67
N LEU A 278 -18.33 -16.00 8.91
CA LEU A 278 -17.82 -16.95 9.89
C LEU A 278 -16.34 -17.28 9.67
N MET A 279 -15.91 -17.41 8.41
CA MET A 279 -14.51 -17.71 8.06
C MET A 279 -13.58 -16.49 8.14
N GLY A 280 -14.13 -15.31 8.42
CA GLY A 280 -13.39 -14.13 8.85
C GLY A 280 -13.35 -14.06 10.38
N SER A 281 -13.75 -12.92 10.94
CA SER A 281 -13.89 -12.71 12.39
C SER A 281 -15.35 -12.75 12.89
N GLY A 282 -16.28 -13.25 12.05
CA GLY A 282 -17.71 -13.33 12.34
C GLY A 282 -18.08 -14.26 13.49
N ASN A 283 -17.18 -15.15 13.89
CA ASN A 283 -17.31 -15.97 15.09
C ASN A 283 -17.28 -15.15 16.39
N PHE A 284 -16.68 -13.95 16.37
CA PHE A 284 -16.55 -13.07 17.55
C PHE A 284 -17.56 -11.92 17.59
N THR A 285 -18.34 -11.67 16.53
CA THR A 285 -19.31 -10.55 16.48
C THR A 285 -20.39 -10.68 17.55
N SER A 286 -20.99 -11.86 17.63
CA SER A 286 -21.91 -12.26 18.67
C SER A 286 -21.64 -13.73 18.97
N PRO A 287 -20.79 -14.07 19.95
CA PRO A 287 -20.27 -15.43 20.09
C PRO A 287 -21.35 -16.53 20.25
N ASN A 288 -22.51 -16.17 20.81
CA ASN A 288 -23.67 -17.08 20.97
C ASN A 288 -24.57 -17.15 19.72
N SER A 289 -24.42 -16.21 18.78
CA SER A 289 -25.10 -16.13 17.48
C SER A 289 -24.09 -15.67 16.41
N PRO A 290 -23.07 -16.50 16.11
CA PRO A 290 -22.01 -16.11 15.19
C PRO A 290 -22.58 -15.78 13.81
N ALA A 291 -21.87 -14.93 13.06
CA ALA A 291 -22.26 -14.64 11.67
C ALA A 291 -22.24 -15.93 10.84
N ARG A 292 -23.13 -16.04 9.85
CA ARG A 292 -23.03 -17.11 8.84
C ARG A 292 -21.76 -16.97 8.00
N MET A 293 -21.42 -18.02 7.27
CA MET A 293 -20.41 -17.95 6.21
C MET A 293 -20.89 -17.04 5.06
N ASP A 294 -19.95 -16.37 4.39
CA ASP A 294 -20.18 -15.60 3.17
C ASP A 294 -20.64 -16.47 1.99
N ALA A 295 -21.20 -15.83 0.97
CA ALA A 295 -21.70 -16.50 -0.23
C ALA A 295 -20.66 -17.38 -0.94
N TRP A 296 -19.38 -16.99 -0.98
CA TRP A 296 -18.36 -17.79 -1.64
C TRP A 296 -18.12 -19.10 -0.87
N SER A 297 -17.93 -19.01 0.45
CA SER A 297 -17.74 -20.16 1.34
C SER A 297 -18.91 -21.13 1.27
N LEU A 298 -20.15 -20.61 1.32
CA LEU A 298 -21.35 -21.45 1.22
C LEU A 298 -21.51 -22.10 -0.15
N ASN A 299 -21.12 -21.42 -1.23
CA ASN A 299 -21.11 -22.01 -2.56
C ASN A 299 -20.09 -23.16 -2.65
N GLN A 300 -18.92 -23.06 -2.01
CA GLN A 300 -17.95 -24.17 -1.96
C GLN A 300 -18.54 -25.42 -1.31
N LEU A 301 -19.48 -25.26 -0.36
CA LEU A 301 -20.16 -26.34 0.33
C LEU A 301 -21.43 -26.83 -0.39
N GLY A 302 -21.88 -26.09 -1.41
CA GLY A 302 -23.15 -26.35 -2.09
C GLY A 302 -24.38 -26.08 -1.24
N TRP A 303 -24.28 -25.19 -0.25
CA TRP A 303 -25.39 -24.82 0.66
C TRP A 303 -26.21 -23.64 0.17
N ILE A 304 -25.78 -22.98 -0.90
CA ILE A 304 -26.54 -21.92 -1.56
C ILE A 304 -26.61 -22.18 -3.07
N THR A 305 -27.57 -21.49 -3.71
CA THR A 305 -27.68 -21.39 -5.16
C THR A 305 -27.02 -20.10 -5.63
N LEU A 306 -25.95 -20.22 -6.42
CA LEU A 306 -25.41 -19.10 -7.19
C LEU A 306 -26.15 -18.94 -8.51
N THR A 307 -26.87 -17.82 -8.64
CA THR A 307 -27.60 -17.50 -9.87
C THR A 307 -26.79 -16.51 -10.71
N PRO A 308 -26.37 -16.88 -11.93
CA PRO A 308 -25.63 -15.96 -12.80
C PRO A 308 -26.56 -14.88 -13.36
N LEU A 309 -26.12 -13.62 -13.29
CA LEU A 309 -26.79 -12.49 -13.95
C LEU A 309 -25.96 -12.09 -15.17
N THR A 310 -26.54 -12.26 -16.35
CA THR A 310 -25.86 -12.07 -17.64
C THR A 310 -26.50 -11.01 -18.53
N SER A 311 -27.57 -10.35 -18.04
CA SER A 311 -28.31 -9.35 -18.79
C SER A 311 -28.52 -8.08 -17.98
N ASN A 312 -28.72 -6.97 -18.69
CA ASN A 312 -29.09 -5.70 -18.08
C ASN A 312 -30.53 -5.79 -17.57
N GLY A 313 -30.81 -5.24 -16.40
CA GLY A 313 -32.16 -5.28 -15.86
C GLY A 313 -32.26 -4.84 -14.41
N THR A 314 -33.49 -4.91 -13.88
CA THR A 314 -33.75 -4.74 -12.45
C THR A 314 -33.97 -6.11 -11.84
N TYR A 315 -33.21 -6.42 -10.79
CA TYR A 315 -33.26 -7.70 -10.09
C TYR A 315 -33.78 -7.51 -8.67
N ARG A 316 -34.31 -8.59 -8.10
CA ARG A 316 -34.83 -8.66 -6.73
C ARG A 316 -34.55 -10.04 -6.15
N PHE A 317 -34.19 -10.06 -4.87
CA PHE A 317 -33.98 -11.29 -4.13
C PHE A 317 -34.17 -11.06 -2.64
N ASP A 318 -34.62 -12.10 -1.95
CA ASP A 318 -34.90 -12.09 -0.52
C ASP A 318 -33.63 -12.19 0.31
N ALA A 319 -33.79 -12.06 1.64
CA ALA A 319 -32.69 -12.19 2.56
C ALA A 319 -31.96 -13.52 2.34
N ALA A 320 -30.63 -13.48 2.31
CA ALA A 320 -29.78 -14.64 2.08
C ALA A 320 -30.06 -15.79 3.08
N PRO A 321 -30.38 -15.55 4.37
CA PRO A 321 -30.72 -16.64 5.31
C PRO A 321 -32.04 -17.34 5.02
N LEU A 322 -32.91 -16.76 4.18
CA LEU A 322 -34.23 -17.31 3.88
C LEU A 322 -34.36 -17.86 2.46
N SER A 323 -33.54 -17.36 1.53
CA SER A 323 -33.62 -17.71 0.09
C SER A 323 -32.50 -18.61 -0.39
N ASP A 324 -31.42 -18.74 0.39
CA ASP A 324 -30.18 -19.43 0.01
C ASP A 324 -29.67 -19.04 -1.39
N THR A 325 -29.96 -17.82 -1.83
CA THR A 325 -29.62 -17.33 -3.17
C THR A 325 -28.63 -16.18 -3.06
N ALA A 326 -27.53 -16.30 -3.79
CA ALA A 326 -26.64 -15.19 -4.09
C ALA A 326 -26.51 -15.03 -5.60
N TYR A 327 -26.26 -13.80 -6.05
CA TYR A 327 -26.06 -13.53 -7.46
C TYR A 327 -24.59 -13.50 -7.82
N TYR A 328 -24.28 -14.02 -9.00
CA TYR A 328 -22.96 -13.97 -9.61
C TYR A 328 -22.99 -13.00 -10.79
N VAL A 329 -22.04 -12.06 -10.83
CA VAL A 329 -21.91 -11.07 -11.90
C VAL A 329 -20.47 -11.09 -12.41
N SER A 330 -20.28 -11.42 -13.69
CA SER A 330 -18.94 -11.48 -14.28
C SER A 330 -18.38 -10.09 -14.61
N VAL A 331 -17.11 -9.88 -14.29
CA VAL A 331 -16.33 -8.75 -14.82
C VAL A 331 -16.15 -8.92 -16.32
N GLN A 332 -16.33 -7.82 -17.07
CA GLN A 332 -16.30 -7.76 -18.53
C GLN A 332 -14.93 -7.29 -19.06
N ASN A 333 -14.76 -7.41 -20.38
CA ASN A 333 -13.53 -7.05 -21.12
C ASN A 333 -12.33 -7.89 -20.62
N PRO A 334 -11.05 -7.62 -20.93
CA PRO A 334 -9.97 -8.51 -20.51
C PRO A 334 -9.99 -8.72 -18.99
N ASN A 335 -10.36 -9.94 -18.59
CA ASN A 335 -10.50 -10.37 -17.22
C ASN A 335 -9.46 -11.46 -16.97
N THR A 336 -8.19 -11.04 -16.93
CA THR A 336 -7.03 -11.95 -16.89
C THR A 336 -6.89 -12.65 -15.54
N ARG A 337 -7.49 -12.09 -14.48
CA ARG A 337 -7.44 -12.62 -13.11
C ARG A 337 -8.68 -13.43 -12.74
N GLY A 338 -9.66 -13.55 -13.63
CA GLY A 338 -10.91 -14.26 -13.36
C GLY A 338 -11.72 -13.60 -12.25
N GLU A 339 -11.76 -12.27 -12.23
CA GLU A 339 -12.48 -11.43 -11.28
C GLU A 339 -14.00 -11.50 -11.51
N TYR A 340 -14.78 -11.39 -10.44
CA TYR A 340 -16.24 -11.34 -10.48
C TYR A 340 -16.83 -10.74 -9.20
N PHE A 341 -18.11 -10.38 -9.24
CA PHE A 341 -18.85 -9.96 -8.06
C PHE A 341 -19.84 -11.05 -7.59
N LEU A 342 -19.94 -11.23 -6.27
CA LEU A 342 -21.06 -11.93 -5.63
C LEU A 342 -21.94 -10.92 -4.91
N LEU A 343 -23.25 -11.01 -5.11
CA LEU A 343 -24.22 -10.14 -4.46
C LEU A 343 -25.01 -10.94 -3.44
N GLU A 344 -24.97 -10.50 -2.18
CA GLU A 344 -25.56 -11.20 -1.05
C GLU A 344 -26.44 -10.24 -0.23
N ASN A 345 -27.73 -10.56 -0.08
CA ASN A 345 -28.68 -9.73 0.66
C ASN A 345 -28.69 -10.11 2.15
N ARG A 346 -27.88 -9.45 2.98
CA ARG A 346 -27.76 -9.75 4.41
C ARG A 346 -28.73 -8.90 5.20
N GLN A 347 -29.65 -9.53 5.93
CA GLN A 347 -30.74 -8.87 6.65
C GLN A 347 -30.86 -9.43 8.07
N ARG A 348 -31.59 -8.75 8.97
CA ARG A 348 -31.80 -9.22 10.36
C ARG A 348 -32.73 -10.44 10.42
N GLN A 349 -32.24 -11.53 9.85
CA GLN A 349 -32.90 -12.81 9.76
C GLN A 349 -31.94 -13.86 10.33
N GLN A 350 -32.48 -14.79 11.13
CA GLN A 350 -31.70 -15.91 11.66
C GLN A 350 -30.39 -15.43 12.34
N SER A 351 -29.28 -16.15 12.18
CA SER A 351 -27.97 -15.86 12.79
C SER A 351 -27.42 -14.46 12.46
N ASP A 352 -27.76 -13.90 11.28
CA ASP A 352 -27.36 -12.54 10.89
C ASP A 352 -28.01 -11.44 11.72
N SER A 353 -29.12 -11.74 12.41
CA SER A 353 -29.83 -10.77 13.25
C SER A 353 -28.93 -10.16 14.32
N ALA A 354 -28.07 -10.97 14.95
CA ALA A 354 -27.18 -10.49 16.00
C ALA A 354 -26.03 -9.66 15.43
N MET A 355 -25.43 -10.12 14.32
CA MET A 355 -24.36 -9.43 13.62
C MET A 355 -24.81 -8.05 13.12
N ILE A 356 -25.96 -7.94 12.44
CA ILE A 356 -26.43 -6.65 11.93
C ILE A 356 -26.79 -5.69 13.08
N ARG A 357 -27.41 -6.19 14.16
CA ARG A 357 -27.67 -5.36 15.36
C ARG A 357 -26.38 -4.85 15.98
N TYR A 358 -25.34 -5.68 16.02
CA TYR A 358 -24.03 -5.30 16.55
C TYR A 358 -23.41 -4.14 15.76
N HIS A 359 -23.32 -4.26 14.43
CA HIS A 359 -22.81 -3.20 13.56
C HIS A 359 -23.67 -1.92 13.62
N CYS A 360 -24.99 -2.10 13.76
CA CYS A 360 -25.89 -0.98 13.94
C CYS A 360 -25.68 -0.20 15.25
N GLN A 361 -25.42 -0.89 16.35
CA GLN A 361 -25.16 -0.25 17.64
C GLN A 361 -23.86 0.58 17.61
N ARG A 362 -22.85 0.13 16.86
CA ARG A 362 -21.60 0.89 16.66
C ARG A 362 -21.82 2.20 15.90
N SER A 363 -22.84 2.26 15.06
CA SER A 363 -23.17 3.43 14.23
C SER A 363 -24.02 4.50 14.94
N GLY A 364 -24.36 4.28 16.22
CA GLY A 364 -25.17 5.20 17.04
C GLY A 364 -26.41 4.54 17.68
N ASN A 365 -26.92 5.11 18.77
CA ASN A 365 -28.07 4.59 19.51
C ASN A 365 -29.14 5.69 19.70
N PRO A 366 -30.41 5.49 19.28
CA PRO A 366 -31.01 4.27 18.71
C PRO A 366 -30.64 4.01 17.24
N PRO A 367 -30.56 2.74 16.80
CA PRO A 367 -30.12 2.43 15.45
C PRO A 367 -31.22 2.73 14.41
N SER A 368 -30.93 3.63 13.48
CA SER A 368 -31.73 3.87 12.27
C SER A 368 -31.32 2.98 11.09
N CYS A 369 -30.29 2.14 11.25
CA CYS A 369 -29.70 1.31 10.20
C CYS A 369 -30.30 -0.10 10.12
N GLY A 370 -29.97 -0.79 9.03
CA GLY A 370 -30.50 -2.10 8.65
C GLY A 370 -29.44 -3.02 8.08
N GLY A 371 -29.87 -4.21 7.65
CA GLY A 371 -29.09 -4.99 6.71
C GLY A 371 -29.09 -4.33 5.32
N GLY A 372 -28.48 -5.00 4.36
CA GLY A 372 -28.40 -4.51 2.99
C GLY A 372 -27.77 -5.51 2.04
N LEU A 373 -27.43 -5.02 0.86
CA LEU A 373 -26.71 -5.76 -0.16
C LEU A 373 -25.22 -5.67 0.12
N LEU A 374 -24.58 -6.80 0.39
CA LEU A 374 -23.13 -6.92 0.32
C LEU A 374 -22.72 -7.22 -1.13
N ILE A 375 -21.69 -6.53 -1.59
CA ILE A 375 -21.07 -6.75 -2.90
C ILE A 375 -19.66 -7.26 -2.65
N TRP A 376 -19.43 -8.54 -2.89
CA TRP A 376 -18.13 -9.16 -2.73
C TRP A 376 -17.35 -9.11 -4.06
N HIS A 377 -16.16 -8.53 -4.08
CA HIS A 377 -15.24 -8.63 -5.22
C HIS A 377 -14.34 -9.85 -5.03
N VAL A 378 -14.38 -10.77 -5.99
CA VAL A 378 -13.66 -12.05 -5.91
C VAL A 378 -12.57 -12.10 -6.97
N ASP A 379 -11.35 -12.44 -6.57
CA ASP A 379 -10.18 -12.56 -7.46
C ASP A 379 -9.79 -14.03 -7.65
N GLY A 380 -10.09 -14.58 -8.84
CA GLY A 380 -9.83 -15.97 -9.17
C GLY A 380 -8.34 -16.36 -9.15
N ALA A 381 -7.45 -15.44 -9.53
CA ALA A 381 -6.01 -15.68 -9.52
C ALA A 381 -5.44 -15.76 -8.10
N LYS A 382 -5.95 -14.94 -7.17
CA LYS A 382 -5.58 -15.00 -5.75
C LYS A 382 -6.15 -16.25 -5.09
N LEU A 383 -7.41 -16.60 -5.35
CA LEU A 383 -8.00 -17.88 -4.91
C LEU A 383 -7.19 -19.10 -5.38
N GLY A 384 -6.67 -19.05 -6.61
CA GLY A 384 -5.85 -20.12 -7.18
C GLY A 384 -4.51 -20.37 -6.47
N GLN A 385 -4.06 -19.47 -5.60
CA GLN A 385 -2.84 -19.65 -4.80
C GLN A 385 -3.03 -20.66 -3.65
N GLY A 386 -4.28 -20.82 -3.16
CA GLY A 386 -4.60 -21.67 -2.02
C GLY A 386 -3.98 -21.20 -0.69
N GLY A 387 -4.15 -22.00 0.37
CA GLY A 387 -3.68 -21.69 1.72
C GLY A 387 -4.59 -20.71 2.48
N ASN A 388 -4.10 -20.20 3.62
CA ASN A 388 -4.85 -19.33 4.54
C ASN A 388 -4.49 -17.83 4.41
N ALA A 389 -3.62 -17.46 3.47
CA ALA A 389 -3.20 -16.07 3.22
C ALA A 389 -3.92 -15.45 2.00
N LEU A 390 -5.16 -15.89 1.76
CA LEU A 390 -5.93 -15.52 0.56
C LEU A 390 -6.33 -14.06 0.55
N ASN A 391 -6.58 -13.47 1.71
CA ASN A 391 -6.91 -12.04 1.86
C ASN A 391 -5.75 -11.23 2.42
N SER A 392 -4.51 -11.69 2.22
CA SER A 392 -3.31 -10.96 2.61
C SER A 392 -2.72 -10.16 1.45
N GLY A 393 -2.28 -8.93 1.73
CA GLY A 393 -1.63 -8.02 0.78
C GLY A 393 -2.63 -7.21 -0.06
N ALA A 394 -2.12 -6.43 -1.02
CA ALA A 394 -2.90 -5.42 -1.74
C ALA A 394 -4.06 -5.94 -2.61
N ILE A 395 -4.10 -7.24 -2.92
CA ILE A 395 -5.22 -7.86 -3.64
C ILE A 395 -5.74 -9.00 -2.79
N HIS A 396 -6.99 -8.89 -2.37
CA HIS A 396 -7.71 -9.91 -1.65
C HIS A 396 -8.34 -10.93 -2.61
N ALA A 397 -8.48 -12.17 -2.16
CA ALA A 397 -9.21 -13.19 -2.89
C ALA A 397 -10.71 -12.95 -2.82
N LEU A 398 -11.18 -12.46 -1.68
CA LEU A 398 -12.55 -12.06 -1.42
C LEU A 398 -12.52 -10.74 -0.62
N GLU A 399 -13.02 -9.68 -1.23
CA GLU A 399 -13.07 -8.33 -0.66
C GLU A 399 -14.51 -7.86 -0.57
N LEU A 400 -14.88 -7.16 0.51
CA LEU A 400 -16.17 -6.50 0.59
C LEU A 400 -16.06 -5.08 0.03
N MET A 401 -16.87 -4.73 -0.97
CA MET A 401 -16.95 -3.37 -1.48
C MET A 401 -17.75 -2.49 -0.52
N GLN A 402 -17.10 -1.95 0.52
CA GLN A 402 -17.72 -1.20 1.63
C GLN A 402 -18.47 0.04 1.11
N ALA A 403 -19.79 0.09 1.28
CA ALA A 403 -20.65 1.06 0.61
C ALA A 403 -20.43 2.52 1.02
N ASP A 404 -19.88 2.78 2.20
CA ASP A 404 -19.53 4.12 2.65
C ASP A 404 -18.20 4.65 2.11
N GLY A 405 -17.39 3.79 1.52
CA GLY A 405 -16.10 4.13 0.93
C GLY A 405 -14.99 4.38 1.95
N PHE A 406 -15.16 4.03 3.22
CA PHE A 406 -14.15 4.29 4.26
C PHE A 406 -13.00 3.28 4.28
N GLY A 407 -13.15 2.10 3.67
CA GLY A 407 -12.04 1.16 3.55
C GLY A 407 -11.61 0.55 4.89
N ASN A 408 -12.47 0.52 5.91
CA ASN A 408 -12.10 0.15 7.28
C ASN A 408 -11.63 -1.30 7.43
N LEU A 409 -12.18 -2.22 6.64
CA LEU A 409 -11.72 -3.60 6.54
C LEU A 409 -10.32 -3.73 5.92
N ASP A 410 -9.93 -2.79 5.06
CA ASP A 410 -8.65 -2.80 4.34
C ASP A 410 -7.57 -1.95 5.04
N ALA A 411 -7.99 -1.14 6.01
CA ALA A 411 -7.09 -0.35 6.84
C ALA A 411 -6.25 -1.25 7.76
N ASN A 412 -5.08 -0.74 8.15
CA ASN A 412 -4.14 -1.45 9.01
C ASN A 412 -4.81 -1.90 10.32
N SER A 413 -4.90 -3.22 10.55
CA SER A 413 -5.58 -3.84 11.69
C SER A 413 -4.83 -3.78 13.02
N SER A 414 -3.78 -2.95 13.11
CA SER A 414 -3.09 -2.70 14.37
C SER A 414 -4.03 -2.06 15.40
N SER A 415 -3.84 -2.44 16.66
CA SER A 415 -4.60 -1.90 17.79
C SER A 415 -4.47 -0.37 17.95
N ALA A 416 -3.40 0.24 17.41
CA ALA A 416 -3.21 1.68 17.40
C ALA A 416 -4.07 2.39 16.35
N ASN A 417 -4.55 1.67 15.33
CA ASN A 417 -5.33 2.20 14.23
C ASN A 417 -6.82 1.82 14.31
N THR A 418 -7.24 1.15 15.39
CA THR A 418 -8.64 0.75 15.58
C THR A 418 -9.55 1.97 15.71
N CYS A 419 -10.72 1.94 15.06
CA CYS A 419 -11.72 3.01 15.18
C CYS A 419 -12.15 3.21 16.65
N SER A 420 -11.90 4.40 17.20
CA SER A 420 -12.15 4.72 18.62
C SER A 420 -13.62 5.06 18.95
N GLY A 421 -14.47 5.15 17.93
CA GLY A 421 -15.87 5.54 18.02
C GLY A 421 -16.64 5.13 16.76
N ALA A 422 -17.50 6.02 16.26
CA ALA A 422 -18.17 5.79 14.98
C ALA A 422 -17.12 5.62 13.86
N PRO A 423 -17.35 4.72 12.89
CA PRO A 423 -16.43 4.48 11.78
C PRO A 423 -16.17 5.74 10.96
N VAL A 424 -14.92 5.92 10.55
CA VAL A 424 -14.46 7.03 9.69
C VAL A 424 -13.33 6.52 8.79
N ASP A 425 -13.10 7.21 7.67
CA ASP A 425 -11.97 6.94 6.78
C ASP A 425 -10.62 6.94 7.54
N GLY A 426 -9.78 5.96 7.23
CA GLY A 426 -8.40 5.84 7.72
C GLY A 426 -8.19 5.05 9.02
N CYS A 427 -9.26 4.68 9.75
CA CYS A 427 -9.15 3.74 10.88
C CYS A 427 -9.52 2.32 10.46
N SER A 428 -9.16 1.32 11.26
CA SER A 428 -9.53 -0.09 11.03
C SER A 428 -10.64 -0.53 11.96
N ASP A 429 -11.59 -1.25 11.41
CA ASP A 429 -12.52 -2.07 12.18
C ASP A 429 -12.89 -3.33 11.42
N ARG A 430 -13.69 -4.19 12.06
CA ARG A 430 -14.08 -5.50 11.50
C ARG A 430 -15.40 -5.45 10.76
N GLY A 431 -15.82 -4.27 10.33
CA GLY A 431 -17.08 -4.01 9.65
C GLY A 431 -18.08 -3.24 10.51
N ASP A 432 -19.01 -2.57 9.83
CA ASP A 432 -19.97 -1.64 10.42
C ASP A 432 -21.23 -1.43 9.57
N ALA A 433 -22.18 -0.58 10.02
CA ALA A 433 -23.46 -0.44 9.32
C ALA A 433 -23.39 0.37 8.01
N GLY A 434 -22.24 0.98 7.70
CA GLY A 434 -21.89 1.65 6.46
C GLY A 434 -21.47 0.69 5.33
N ASP A 435 -21.03 -0.53 5.65
CA ASP A 435 -20.57 -1.50 4.65
C ASP A 435 -21.65 -1.98 3.65
N PRO A 436 -22.89 -2.32 4.07
CA PRO A 436 -23.90 -2.81 3.15
C PRO A 436 -24.51 -1.69 2.31
N TYR A 437 -24.98 -1.98 1.10
CA TYR A 437 -25.76 -1.01 0.31
C TYR A 437 -27.27 -1.12 0.61
N PRO A 438 -28.01 -0.01 0.81
CA PRO A 438 -27.50 1.35 0.91
C PRO A 438 -26.92 1.70 2.29
N GLY A 439 -27.13 0.84 3.28
CA GLY A 439 -26.50 0.95 4.60
C GLY A 439 -26.92 2.20 5.36
N ALA A 440 -26.15 2.54 6.39
CA ALA A 440 -26.36 3.73 7.20
C ALA A 440 -26.07 5.04 6.44
N HIS A 441 -25.23 4.99 5.40
CA HIS A 441 -24.80 6.16 4.61
C HIS A 441 -25.66 6.42 3.36
N GLY A 442 -26.62 5.54 3.04
CA GLY A 442 -27.55 5.76 1.94
C GLY A 442 -26.93 5.61 0.55
N ASN A 443 -25.78 4.94 0.40
CA ASN A 443 -25.15 4.77 -0.90
C ASN A 443 -25.94 3.77 -1.76
N THR A 444 -26.59 4.24 -2.82
CA THR A 444 -27.43 3.40 -3.68
C THR A 444 -26.72 2.87 -4.94
N ALA A 445 -25.40 3.07 -5.05
CA ALA A 445 -24.67 2.76 -6.28
C ALA A 445 -23.22 2.29 -6.06
N PHE A 446 -22.86 1.25 -6.81
CA PHE A 446 -21.53 0.73 -7.06
C PHE A 446 -21.26 0.79 -8.57
N ILE A 447 -20.75 1.94 -9.02
CA ILE A 447 -20.51 2.28 -10.43
C ILE A 447 -19.11 2.89 -10.60
N TYR A 448 -18.73 3.28 -11.81
CA TYR A 448 -17.38 3.80 -12.07
C TYR A 448 -17.04 5.10 -11.31
N ARG A 449 -18.04 5.95 -11.04
CA ARG A 449 -17.84 7.27 -10.42
C ARG A 449 -18.11 7.33 -8.93
N THR A 450 -18.56 6.25 -8.32
CA THR A 450 -18.82 6.20 -6.87
C THR A 450 -17.55 5.88 -6.11
N ILE A 451 -17.60 6.07 -4.80
CA ILE A 451 -16.62 5.49 -3.87
C ILE A 451 -17.42 4.52 -3.00
N PRO A 452 -17.12 3.21 -3.04
CA PRO A 452 -16.13 2.57 -3.89
C PRO A 452 -16.57 2.53 -5.36
N ALA A 453 -15.59 2.48 -6.25
CA ALA A 453 -15.79 2.43 -7.70
C ALA A 453 -15.74 0.97 -8.19
N SER A 454 -16.52 0.64 -9.24
CA SER A 454 -16.45 -0.68 -9.85
C SER A 454 -15.22 -0.85 -10.75
N LEU A 455 -14.08 -1.12 -10.11
CA LEU A 455 -12.77 -1.25 -10.75
C LEU A 455 -12.18 -2.64 -10.54
N LYS A 456 -11.30 -3.05 -11.46
CA LYS A 456 -10.52 -4.28 -11.36
C LYS A 456 -9.34 -4.06 -10.41
N ASN A 457 -8.95 -5.11 -9.71
CA ASN A 457 -7.92 -5.06 -8.67
C ASN A 457 -6.55 -4.63 -9.21
N LEU A 458 -6.13 -5.16 -10.36
CA LEU A 458 -4.76 -4.99 -10.84
C LEU A 458 -4.51 -3.66 -11.56
N ASP A 459 -5.33 -3.34 -12.56
CA ASP A 459 -5.10 -2.19 -13.44
C ASP A 459 -6.03 -1.01 -13.13
N GLN A 460 -6.92 -1.16 -12.14
CA GLN A 460 -7.90 -0.16 -11.74
C GLN A 460 -8.78 0.32 -12.91
N SER A 461 -8.90 -0.50 -13.97
CA SER A 461 -9.79 -0.25 -15.08
C SER A 461 -11.23 -0.61 -14.70
N PHE A 462 -12.20 0.02 -15.37
CA PHE A 462 -13.61 -0.27 -15.15
C PHE A 462 -13.90 -1.76 -15.40
N THR A 463 -14.65 -2.37 -14.50
CA THR A 463 -15.05 -3.79 -14.58
C THR A 463 -16.01 -4.07 -15.72
N GLY A 464 -16.62 -3.03 -16.30
CA GLY A 464 -17.72 -3.16 -17.24
C GLY A 464 -19.06 -3.49 -16.56
N VAL A 465 -19.13 -3.38 -15.24
CA VAL A 465 -20.31 -3.66 -14.41
C VAL A 465 -20.71 -2.39 -13.66
N ALA A 466 -22.00 -2.08 -13.68
CA ALA A 466 -22.60 -1.03 -12.87
C ALA A 466 -23.82 -1.58 -12.12
N ILE A 467 -23.82 -1.41 -10.80
CA ILE A 467 -24.93 -1.80 -9.92
C ILE A 467 -25.43 -0.53 -9.25
N ASP A 468 -26.68 -0.14 -9.50
CA ASP A 468 -27.24 1.08 -8.92
C ASP A 468 -28.71 0.91 -8.55
N SER A 469 -29.35 2.01 -8.12
CA SER A 469 -30.76 2.01 -7.71
C SER A 469 -31.03 0.99 -6.59
N ILE A 470 -30.00 0.72 -5.78
CA ILE A 470 -30.00 -0.29 -4.72
C ILE A 470 -30.93 0.19 -3.61
N ARG A 471 -31.95 -0.60 -3.27
CA ARG A 471 -32.93 -0.23 -2.25
C ARG A 471 -33.60 -1.43 -1.60
N GLN A 472 -33.95 -1.27 -0.33
CA GLN A 472 -34.83 -2.17 0.40
C GLN A 472 -36.27 -2.01 -0.09
N ILE A 473 -36.92 -3.11 -0.47
CA ILE A 473 -38.34 -3.13 -0.84
C ILE A 473 -39.21 -3.63 0.30
N VAL A 474 -38.72 -4.63 1.04
CA VAL A 474 -39.35 -5.16 2.26
C VAL A 474 -38.32 -5.07 3.38
N THR A 475 -38.63 -4.39 4.47
CA THR A 475 -37.72 -4.23 5.63
C THR A 475 -37.24 -5.58 6.14
N ASP A 476 -35.93 -5.72 6.36
CA ASP A 476 -35.26 -6.96 6.77
C ASP A 476 -35.56 -8.16 5.83
N GLY A 477 -35.88 -7.89 4.56
CA GLY A 477 -36.28 -8.88 3.57
C GLY A 477 -35.76 -8.56 2.18
N THR A 478 -36.67 -8.41 1.21
CA THR A 478 -36.35 -8.25 -0.21
C THR A 478 -35.62 -6.95 -0.54
N MET A 479 -34.53 -7.07 -1.30
CA MET A 479 -33.79 -5.97 -1.92
C MET A 479 -34.05 -5.89 -3.42
N SER A 480 -33.85 -4.71 -4.02
CA SER A 480 -33.84 -4.50 -5.47
C SER A 480 -32.64 -3.67 -5.90
N PHE A 481 -32.08 -3.97 -7.06
CA PHE A 481 -31.01 -3.19 -7.71
C PHE A 481 -31.15 -3.26 -9.22
N ARG A 482 -30.55 -2.30 -9.92
CA ARG A 482 -30.39 -2.29 -11.38
C ARG A 482 -28.96 -2.69 -11.73
N LEU A 483 -28.83 -3.64 -12.65
CA LEU A 483 -27.55 -4.12 -13.17
C LEU A 483 -27.41 -3.69 -14.64
N ARG A 484 -26.23 -3.16 -14.98
CA ARG A 484 -25.87 -2.77 -16.34
C ARG A 484 -24.45 -3.25 -16.66
N PHE A 485 -24.29 -3.78 -17.87
CA PHE A 485 -23.03 -4.15 -18.48
C PHE A 485 -22.72 -3.20 -19.64
N GLY A 486 -21.47 -2.78 -19.78
CA GLY A 486 -21.06 -1.93 -20.90
C GLY A 486 -19.63 -1.42 -20.81
N THR A 487 -19.30 -0.44 -21.65
CA THR A 487 -18.04 0.28 -21.63
C THR A 487 -18.27 1.76 -21.37
N LEU A 488 -17.25 2.44 -20.83
CA LEU A 488 -17.39 3.86 -20.49
C LEU A 488 -17.43 4.72 -21.76
N THR A 489 -18.35 5.69 -21.77
CA THR A 489 -18.26 6.86 -22.62
C THR A 489 -17.22 7.81 -22.05
N ALA A 490 -16.27 8.24 -22.87
CA ALA A 490 -15.29 9.26 -22.53
C ALA A 490 -15.52 10.52 -23.38
N ALA A 491 -15.52 11.70 -22.77
CA ALA A 491 -15.51 12.97 -23.48
C ALA A 491 -14.34 13.85 -23.00
N LYS A 492 -13.55 14.39 -23.93
CA LYS A 492 -12.34 15.17 -23.61
C LYS A 492 -11.92 16.12 -24.73
N GLY A 493 -11.04 17.07 -24.43
CA GLY A 493 -10.28 17.80 -25.45
C GLY A 493 -9.15 16.95 -26.05
N SER A 494 -8.70 17.30 -27.25
CA SER A 494 -7.45 16.78 -27.83
C SER A 494 -6.22 17.16 -26.99
N ASP A 495 -6.34 18.24 -26.22
CA ASP A 495 -5.45 18.61 -25.11
C ASP A 495 -6.25 18.58 -23.81
N THR A 496 -5.91 17.67 -22.89
CA THR A 496 -6.66 17.42 -21.65
C THR A 496 -6.37 18.44 -20.56
N SER A 497 -5.55 19.46 -20.82
CA SER A 497 -5.42 20.62 -19.94
C SER A 497 -6.54 21.65 -20.14
N ALA A 498 -7.34 21.50 -21.20
CA ALA A 498 -8.60 22.21 -21.39
C ALA A 498 -9.78 21.41 -20.80
N THR A 499 -10.84 22.11 -20.43
CA THR A 499 -12.08 21.51 -19.95
C THR A 499 -13.16 21.48 -21.05
N ILE A 500 -13.87 20.36 -21.14
CA ILE A 500 -15.14 20.25 -21.87
C ILE A 500 -16.30 20.42 -20.88
N GLN A 501 -17.48 20.80 -21.37
CA GLN A 501 -18.72 20.76 -20.61
C GLN A 501 -19.43 19.44 -20.91
N PHE A 502 -19.91 18.76 -19.88
CA PHE A 502 -20.78 17.58 -20.00
C PHE A 502 -21.92 17.74 -18.99
N ASP A 503 -23.16 17.77 -19.47
CA ASP A 503 -24.36 18.05 -18.66
C ASP A 503 -24.23 19.31 -17.79
N GLY A 504 -23.63 20.36 -18.38
CA GLY A 504 -23.40 21.64 -17.72
C GLY A 504 -22.25 21.66 -16.70
N SER A 505 -21.54 20.55 -16.51
CA SER A 505 -20.40 20.46 -15.59
C SER A 505 -19.07 20.40 -16.35
N PRO A 506 -18.01 21.10 -15.89
CA PRO A 506 -16.71 21.08 -16.55
C PRO A 506 -15.90 19.82 -16.20
N TYR A 507 -15.24 19.22 -17.19
CA TYR A 507 -14.34 18.08 -17.03
C TYR A 507 -13.10 18.22 -17.91
N ASN A 508 -11.91 17.89 -17.38
CA ASN A 508 -10.73 17.65 -18.24
C ASN A 508 -10.91 16.38 -19.07
N VAL A 509 -11.45 15.34 -18.43
CA VAL A 509 -11.89 14.09 -19.06
C VAL A 509 -13.14 13.61 -18.33
N PHE A 510 -14.27 13.58 -19.01
CA PHE A 510 -15.48 12.90 -18.54
C PHE A 510 -15.35 11.41 -18.86
N ARG A 511 -15.74 10.53 -17.93
CA ARG A 511 -15.84 9.07 -18.11
C ARG A 511 -16.99 8.49 -17.31
N ASP A 512 -17.97 7.87 -17.94
CA ASP A 512 -19.05 7.17 -17.24
C ASP A 512 -19.74 6.10 -18.10
N LEU A 513 -20.50 5.20 -17.48
CA LEU A 513 -21.41 4.31 -18.17
C LEU A 513 -22.79 4.97 -18.29
N LEU A 514 -23.05 5.53 -19.46
CA LEU A 514 -24.32 6.21 -19.78
C LEU A 514 -25.43 5.19 -20.01
N ASP A 515 -26.67 5.59 -19.68
CA ASP A 515 -27.84 4.76 -19.97
C ASP A 515 -28.07 4.69 -21.50
N GLU A 516 -28.55 3.54 -21.98
CA GLU A 516 -28.85 3.39 -23.41
C GLU A 516 -30.00 4.33 -23.80
N GLY A 517 -29.75 5.20 -24.77
CA GLY A 517 -30.74 6.16 -25.25
C GLY A 517 -30.93 7.41 -24.38
N SER A 518 -30.16 7.58 -23.30
CA SER A 518 -30.23 8.80 -22.49
C SER A 518 -29.71 10.02 -23.27
N SER A 519 -30.24 11.19 -22.98
CA SER A 519 -29.85 12.44 -23.66
C SER A 519 -28.88 13.22 -22.77
N HIS A 520 -27.71 13.56 -23.31
CA HIS A 520 -26.67 14.33 -22.62
C HIS A 520 -26.25 15.55 -23.44
N THR A 521 -25.88 16.63 -22.78
CA THR A 521 -25.34 17.83 -23.43
C THR A 521 -23.82 17.85 -23.34
N VAL A 522 -23.16 18.19 -24.44
CA VAL A 522 -21.71 18.40 -24.49
C VAL A 522 -21.43 19.79 -25.02
N GLY A 523 -20.34 20.40 -24.57
CA GLY A 523 -20.00 21.77 -24.92
C GLY A 523 -18.53 22.10 -24.73
N PHE A 524 -18.11 23.25 -25.26
CA PHE A 524 -16.78 23.79 -25.02
C PHE A 524 -16.83 25.31 -24.86
N THR A 525 -16.19 25.83 -23.82
CA THR A 525 -16.04 27.27 -23.62
C THR A 525 -14.80 27.75 -24.38
N ASP A 526 -14.96 28.60 -25.39
CA ASP A 526 -13.81 29.15 -26.13
C ASP A 526 -12.96 30.12 -25.29
N ASN A 527 -11.71 30.31 -25.72
CA ASN A 527 -10.72 31.18 -25.08
C ASN A 527 -10.31 30.72 -23.66
N GLN A 528 -10.45 29.42 -23.37
CA GLN A 528 -9.92 28.83 -22.14
C GLN A 528 -8.41 29.03 -22.06
N LEU A 529 -7.91 29.50 -20.93
CA LEU A 529 -6.47 29.60 -20.67
C LEU A 529 -6.01 28.33 -19.94
N ALA A 530 -4.90 27.76 -20.39
CA ALA A 530 -4.20 26.73 -19.61
C ALA A 530 -3.73 27.31 -18.26
N GLY A 531 -3.42 26.46 -17.28
CA GLY A 531 -2.98 26.88 -15.94
C GLY A 531 -1.74 27.79 -15.93
N ASN A 532 -0.94 27.79 -17.00
CA ASN A 532 0.21 28.69 -17.16
C ASN A 532 -0.16 30.11 -17.65
N ALA A 533 -1.42 30.37 -18.00
CA ALA A 533 -1.94 31.61 -18.60
C ALA A 533 -1.20 32.05 -19.89
N ARG A 534 -0.53 31.12 -20.58
CA ARG A 534 0.28 31.36 -21.78
C ARG A 534 -0.15 30.53 -22.99
N THR A 535 -1.03 29.56 -22.80
CA THR A 535 -1.72 28.84 -23.87
C THR A 535 -3.20 29.14 -23.79
N ARG A 536 -3.82 29.44 -24.93
CA ARG A 536 -5.26 29.65 -25.08
C ARG A 536 -5.84 28.61 -26.02
N PHE A 537 -6.94 27.98 -25.62
CA PHE A 537 -7.62 26.95 -26.38
C PHE A 537 -8.85 27.50 -27.10
N HIS A 538 -9.05 27.02 -28.31
CA HIS A 538 -10.22 27.30 -29.15
C HIS A 538 -10.79 25.98 -29.65
N PHE A 539 -12.12 25.90 -29.67
CA PHE A 539 -12.81 24.76 -30.24
C PHE A 539 -12.69 24.76 -31.77
N ALA A 540 -12.32 23.62 -32.34
CA ALA A 540 -12.35 23.44 -33.80
C ALA A 540 -13.51 22.54 -34.23
N SER A 541 -13.61 21.34 -33.66
CA SER A 541 -14.66 20.38 -34.00
C SER A 541 -14.79 19.27 -32.95
N TRP A 542 -15.94 18.62 -32.91
CA TRP A 542 -16.09 17.33 -32.22
C TRP A 542 -15.83 16.17 -33.18
N SER A 543 -15.35 15.04 -32.65
CA SER A 543 -15.10 13.82 -33.42
C SER A 543 -16.37 13.19 -34.02
N ASP A 544 -17.56 13.54 -33.52
CA ASP A 544 -18.86 13.13 -34.08
C ASP A 544 -19.40 14.13 -35.13
N GLY A 545 -18.68 15.23 -35.39
CA GLY A 545 -19.11 16.28 -36.31
C GLY A 545 -20.20 17.22 -35.77
N GLY A 546 -20.55 17.11 -34.49
CA GLY A 546 -21.53 17.98 -33.83
C GLY A 546 -21.08 19.44 -33.73
N ALA A 547 -22.05 20.34 -33.51
CA ALA A 547 -21.79 21.74 -33.21
C ALA A 547 -21.00 21.89 -31.89
N LYS A 548 -20.42 23.06 -31.59
CA LYS A 548 -19.66 23.26 -30.34
C LYS A 548 -20.41 22.83 -29.08
N ASP A 549 -21.69 23.22 -29.02
CA ASP A 549 -22.63 22.84 -27.98
C ASP A 549 -23.78 22.06 -28.63
N HIS A 550 -23.95 20.79 -28.25
CA HIS A 550 -24.96 19.91 -28.83
C HIS A 550 -25.34 18.77 -27.87
N THR A 551 -26.34 17.98 -28.28
CA THR A 551 -26.78 16.78 -27.56
C THR A 551 -26.15 15.53 -28.14
N VAL A 552 -25.72 14.62 -27.26
CA VAL A 552 -25.28 13.27 -27.61
C VAL A 552 -26.17 12.25 -26.92
N VAL A 553 -26.28 11.07 -27.52
CA VAL A 553 -27.08 9.96 -27.00
C VAL A 553 -26.17 9.00 -26.24
N GLY A 554 -26.53 8.67 -25.01
CA GLY A 554 -25.87 7.67 -24.18
C GLY A 554 -25.98 6.28 -24.78
N SER A 555 -24.92 5.50 -24.66
CA SER A 555 -24.91 4.09 -25.06
C SER A 555 -24.07 3.28 -24.09
N LEU A 556 -24.53 2.06 -23.81
CA LEU A 556 -23.79 1.05 -23.05
C LEU A 556 -22.58 0.52 -23.82
N SER A 557 -22.55 0.70 -25.14
CA SER A 557 -21.36 0.37 -25.96
C SER A 557 -20.22 1.37 -25.74
N GLY A 558 -20.46 2.45 -25.00
CA GLY A 558 -19.50 3.51 -24.72
C GLY A 558 -19.04 4.23 -25.99
N GLY A 559 -17.86 4.83 -25.91
CA GLY A 559 -17.25 5.56 -27.02
C GLY A 559 -16.31 6.66 -26.55
N THR A 560 -15.56 7.27 -27.46
CA THR A 560 -14.75 8.45 -27.15
C THR A 560 -15.17 9.61 -28.02
N LEU A 561 -15.65 10.67 -27.38
CA LEU A 561 -15.93 11.96 -27.99
C LEU A 561 -14.74 12.91 -27.73
N THR A 562 -14.10 13.38 -28.79
CA THR A 562 -12.93 14.28 -28.67
C THR A 562 -13.24 15.64 -29.28
N ALA A 563 -13.12 16.70 -28.49
CA ALA A 563 -13.08 18.08 -29.00
C ALA A 563 -11.68 18.35 -29.52
N THR A 564 -11.53 18.45 -30.84
CA THR A 564 -10.31 18.93 -31.47
C THR A 564 -10.14 20.40 -31.15
N LEU A 565 -8.99 20.74 -30.55
CA LEU A 565 -8.67 22.10 -30.12
C LEU A 565 -7.57 22.69 -30.99
N THR A 566 -7.72 23.96 -31.36
CA THR A 566 -6.60 24.78 -31.82
C THR A 566 -6.07 25.61 -30.67
N ARG A 567 -4.80 26.01 -30.75
CA ARG A 567 -4.10 26.72 -29.68
C ARG A 567 -3.55 28.03 -30.18
N ASP A 568 -3.56 29.02 -29.29
CA ASP A 568 -2.72 30.21 -29.41
C ASP A 568 -1.72 30.23 -28.26
N PHE A 569 -0.51 30.70 -28.54
CA PHE A 569 0.58 30.78 -27.58
C PHE A 569 1.02 32.22 -27.35
N LYS A 570 1.34 32.53 -26.10
CA LYS A 570 1.84 33.85 -25.70
C LYS A 570 3.31 34.01 -26.08
N LEU A 571 3.61 34.99 -26.93
CA LEU A 571 4.97 35.44 -27.23
C LEU A 571 5.30 36.65 -26.37
N ILE A 572 6.35 36.52 -25.54
CA ILE A 572 6.89 37.62 -24.77
C ILE A 572 8.29 37.89 -25.31
N ALA A 573 8.51 39.08 -25.86
CA ALA A 573 9.83 39.51 -26.28
C ALA A 573 10.14 40.89 -25.71
N THR A 574 11.24 40.99 -24.97
CA THR A 574 11.73 42.23 -24.37
C THR A 574 13.11 42.59 -24.92
N SER A 575 13.61 43.78 -24.59
CA SER A 575 14.98 44.18 -24.89
C SER A 575 15.70 44.68 -23.64
N THR A 576 17.02 44.55 -23.62
CA THR A 576 17.85 45.29 -22.64
C THR A 576 17.85 46.78 -22.97
N THR A 577 18.28 47.61 -22.02
CA THR A 577 18.33 49.08 -22.16
C THR A 577 19.10 49.51 -23.43
N GLY A 578 18.55 50.46 -24.19
CA GLY A 578 19.21 51.10 -25.35
C GLY A 578 18.83 50.55 -26.72
N GLY A 579 17.99 49.51 -26.78
CA GLY A 579 17.37 49.03 -28.01
C GLY A 579 15.91 48.64 -27.83
N ARG A 580 15.21 48.36 -28.94
CA ARG A 580 13.83 47.88 -28.97
C ARG A 580 13.74 46.60 -29.78
N VAL A 581 12.68 45.83 -29.58
CA VAL A 581 12.34 44.70 -30.46
C VAL A 581 11.02 44.98 -31.15
N THR A 582 10.94 44.62 -32.42
CA THR A 582 9.71 44.67 -33.23
C THR A 582 9.42 43.30 -33.83
N ALA A 583 8.19 43.10 -34.28
CA ALA A 583 7.75 41.90 -34.98
C ALA A 583 7.31 42.24 -36.42
N ASP A 584 7.33 41.25 -37.32
CA ASP A 584 6.85 41.35 -38.71
C ASP A 584 5.38 41.77 -38.87
N THR A 585 4.60 41.68 -37.80
CA THR A 585 3.21 42.12 -37.73
C THR A 585 2.97 42.94 -36.46
N THR A 586 1.86 43.66 -36.37
CA THR A 586 1.50 44.45 -35.17
C THR A 586 1.08 43.54 -34.01
N VAL A 587 2.05 42.79 -33.49
CA VAL A 587 1.93 41.91 -32.31
C VAL A 587 2.43 42.69 -31.10
N ASN A 588 1.64 42.74 -30.05
CA ASN A 588 2.09 43.22 -28.75
C ASN A 588 2.99 42.17 -28.08
N LEU A 589 4.29 42.40 -28.14
CA LEU A 589 5.33 41.53 -27.58
C LEU A 589 5.34 41.49 -26.04
N ALA A 590 4.49 42.26 -25.37
CA ALA A 590 4.26 42.10 -23.93
C ALA A 590 3.30 40.94 -23.61
N GLY A 591 2.66 40.32 -24.61
CA GLY A 591 1.83 39.15 -24.33
C GLY A 591 0.65 38.84 -25.23
N ASP A 592 0.66 39.21 -26.50
CA ASP A 592 -0.38 38.75 -27.42
C ASP A 592 -0.36 37.23 -27.58
N PHE A 593 -1.54 36.68 -27.83
CA PHE A 593 -1.73 35.28 -28.18
C PHE A 593 -1.63 35.12 -29.68
N ILE A 594 -0.75 34.22 -30.10
CA ILE A 594 -0.39 34.01 -31.50
C ILE A 594 -0.75 32.59 -31.89
N PRO A 595 -1.51 32.39 -32.99
CA PRO A 595 -1.93 31.06 -33.42
C PRO A 595 -0.77 30.08 -33.55
N GLU A 596 -1.02 28.84 -33.14
CA GLU A 596 -0.11 27.73 -33.28
C GLU A 596 0.34 27.57 -34.75
N ASN A 597 1.61 27.20 -34.92
CA ASN A 597 2.31 27.12 -36.21
C ASN A 597 2.51 28.45 -36.95
N ARG A 598 1.99 29.58 -36.46
CA ARG A 598 2.33 30.89 -37.04
C ARG A 598 3.78 31.22 -36.73
N THR A 599 4.54 31.57 -37.76
CA THR A 599 5.89 32.12 -37.60
C THR A 599 5.81 33.62 -37.38
N VAL A 600 6.54 34.11 -36.37
CA VAL A 600 6.72 35.53 -36.08
C VAL A 600 8.19 35.87 -36.21
N THR A 601 8.51 36.84 -37.06
CA THR A 601 9.87 37.32 -37.26
C THR A 601 10.12 38.49 -36.31
N LEU A 602 11.10 38.33 -35.41
CA LEU A 602 11.53 39.36 -34.49
C LEU A 602 12.76 40.09 -35.06
N THR A 603 12.69 41.42 -35.07
CA THR A 603 13.77 42.29 -35.53
C THR A 603 14.15 43.27 -34.41
N PRO A 604 15.40 43.23 -33.92
CA PRO A 604 15.95 44.22 -33.02
C PRO A 604 16.12 45.54 -33.78
N ILE A 605 15.64 46.63 -33.17
CA ILE A 605 15.85 47.99 -33.64
C ILE A 605 16.80 48.68 -32.67
N ASP A 606 17.94 49.11 -33.21
CA ASP A 606 18.92 49.87 -32.48
C ASP A 606 18.57 51.38 -32.49
N THR A 607 18.77 52.05 -31.36
CA THR A 607 18.69 53.51 -31.23
C THR A 607 20.03 54.19 -30.88
N SER A 608 21.10 53.43 -30.55
CA SER A 608 22.51 53.90 -30.39
C SER A 608 23.57 52.81 -30.01
N LEU A 609 23.17 51.54 -29.79
CA LEU A 609 23.94 50.39 -29.29
C LEU A 609 23.77 49.12 -30.16
N GLY A 610 24.86 48.44 -30.53
CA GLY A 610 24.80 47.23 -31.37
C GLY A 610 23.99 46.07 -30.76
N PHE A 611 23.34 45.28 -31.63
CA PHE A 611 22.66 44.04 -31.26
C PHE A 611 23.67 42.93 -30.95
N CYS A 612 23.43 42.19 -29.87
CA CYS A 612 24.38 41.25 -29.27
C CYS A 612 23.92 39.80 -29.29
N GLY A 613 22.73 39.52 -29.83
CA GLY A 613 22.11 38.21 -29.80
C GLY A 613 20.89 38.12 -28.87
N TRP A 614 20.21 37.00 -28.98
CA TRP A 614 19.01 36.67 -28.20
C TRP A 614 19.37 35.86 -26.96
N THR A 615 18.56 36.01 -25.91
CA THR A 615 18.55 35.12 -24.73
C THR A 615 17.10 34.73 -24.38
N GLY A 616 16.93 33.79 -23.47
CA GLY A 616 15.64 33.18 -23.14
C GLY A 616 15.46 31.86 -23.87
N ASP A 617 14.36 31.69 -24.61
CA ASP A 617 14.08 30.48 -25.39
C ASP A 617 14.93 30.34 -26.68
N SER A 618 15.84 31.28 -26.95
CA SER A 618 16.83 31.22 -28.03
C SER A 618 18.14 31.86 -27.58
N THR A 619 19.26 31.40 -28.13
CA THR A 619 20.62 31.92 -27.85
C THR A 619 21.38 32.30 -29.12
N THR A 620 20.69 32.52 -30.24
CA THR A 620 21.35 32.88 -31.51
C THR A 620 21.84 34.33 -31.52
N THR A 621 22.92 34.57 -32.28
CA THR A 621 23.43 35.91 -32.59
C THR A 621 22.81 36.52 -33.85
N ASP A 622 21.93 35.78 -34.55
CA ASP A 622 21.26 36.28 -35.75
C ASP A 622 20.39 37.49 -35.42
N SER A 623 20.58 38.56 -36.18
CA SER A 623 19.83 39.81 -36.01
C SER A 623 18.37 39.69 -36.45
N ILE A 624 17.96 38.59 -37.07
CA ILE A 624 16.55 38.31 -37.39
C ILE A 624 16.24 36.93 -36.84
N LEU A 625 15.22 36.83 -35.99
CA LEU A 625 14.80 35.57 -35.37
C LEU A 625 13.38 35.20 -35.82
N ALA A 626 13.24 34.12 -36.58
CA ALA A 626 11.95 33.54 -36.91
C ALA A 626 11.50 32.56 -35.80
N VAL A 627 10.41 32.89 -35.12
CA VAL A 627 9.83 32.08 -34.04
C VAL A 627 8.57 31.37 -34.56
N GLY A 628 8.66 30.07 -34.82
CA GLY A 628 7.48 29.25 -35.09
C GLY A 628 6.74 28.96 -33.78
N MET A 629 5.51 29.46 -33.63
CA MET A 629 4.74 29.32 -32.39
C MET A 629 4.25 27.87 -32.17
N GLN A 630 5.10 27.02 -31.60
CA GLN A 630 4.79 25.63 -31.21
C GLN A 630 4.51 25.48 -29.71
N ARG A 631 4.84 26.52 -28.95
CA ARG A 631 4.70 26.64 -27.50
C ARG A 631 4.77 28.13 -27.13
N PRO A 632 4.50 28.52 -25.88
CA PRO A 632 4.81 29.88 -25.44
C PRO A 632 6.32 30.15 -25.45
N TYR A 633 6.73 31.37 -25.84
CA TYR A 633 8.13 31.79 -25.91
C TYR A 633 8.39 33.04 -25.07
N THR A 634 9.51 33.07 -24.36
CA THR A 634 10.09 34.26 -23.69
C THR A 634 11.47 34.53 -24.27
N LEU A 635 11.64 35.69 -24.89
CA LEU A 635 12.87 36.07 -25.59
C LEU A 635 13.34 37.46 -25.14
N VAL A 636 14.64 37.67 -25.13
CA VAL A 636 15.25 38.96 -24.81
C VAL A 636 16.26 39.31 -25.90
N ALA A 637 16.04 40.44 -26.58
CA ALA A 637 17.02 41.04 -27.48
C ALA A 637 18.06 41.79 -26.66
N ASN A 638 19.32 41.37 -26.73
CA ASN A 638 20.39 42.00 -25.98
C ASN A 638 21.07 43.07 -26.84
N PHE A 639 21.24 44.25 -26.26
CA PHE A 639 21.90 45.40 -26.87
C PHE A 639 23.03 45.89 -25.98
N GLY A 640 24.08 46.43 -26.59
CA GLY A 640 25.22 46.95 -25.89
C GLY A 640 26.24 47.60 -26.82
N SER A 641 27.23 48.25 -26.22
CA SER A 641 28.34 48.86 -26.97
C SER A 641 29.52 47.90 -27.06
N ALA A 642 30.52 48.23 -27.87
CA ALA A 642 31.76 47.45 -27.90
C ALA A 642 32.36 47.37 -26.49
N ALA A 643 32.61 46.16 -26.00
CA ALA A 643 33.24 45.94 -24.72
C ALA A 643 34.69 46.44 -24.77
N THR A 644 35.09 47.24 -23.77
CA THR A 644 36.48 47.66 -23.58
C THR A 644 36.93 47.27 -22.18
N ILE A 645 38.05 46.54 -22.09
CA ILE A 645 38.59 46.14 -20.79
C ILE A 645 39.28 47.33 -20.12
N THR A 646 38.64 47.87 -19.08
CA THR A 646 39.08 49.07 -18.34
C THR A 646 40.08 48.74 -17.23
N SER A 647 40.12 47.49 -16.79
CA SER A 647 41.13 47.01 -15.85
C SER A 647 42.55 47.34 -16.30
N ALA A 648 43.36 47.91 -15.41
CA ALA A 648 44.76 48.21 -15.67
C ALA A 648 45.56 46.92 -16.01
N PRO A 649 46.54 46.96 -16.94
CA PRO A 649 47.35 45.79 -17.32
C PRO A 649 48.08 45.15 -16.14
N ALA A 650 48.66 45.95 -15.24
CA ALA A 650 49.20 45.44 -13.99
C ALA A 650 48.05 45.17 -13.01
N ARG A 651 47.91 43.93 -12.58
CA ARG A 651 46.99 43.55 -11.50
C ARG A 651 47.63 43.85 -10.14
N PRO A 652 46.83 44.07 -9.08
CA PRO A 652 47.37 44.17 -7.72
C PRO A 652 48.31 43.00 -7.44
N ASN A 653 49.46 43.28 -6.82
CA ASN A 653 50.44 42.24 -6.53
C ASN A 653 49.83 41.21 -5.58
N GLY A 654 50.05 39.94 -5.88
CA GLY A 654 49.75 38.83 -4.97
C GLY A 654 50.90 38.59 -4.00
N VAL A 655 50.59 37.97 -2.87
CA VAL A 655 51.58 37.37 -1.98
C VAL A 655 51.32 35.87 -1.99
N MET A 656 52.36 35.07 -2.22
CA MET A 656 52.24 33.61 -2.22
C MET A 656 51.69 33.13 -0.87
N GLY A 657 50.75 32.19 -0.87
CA GLY A 657 50.06 31.71 0.33
C GLY A 657 48.93 32.60 0.86
N ALA A 658 48.87 33.88 0.47
CA ALA A 658 47.80 34.81 0.84
C ALA A 658 46.60 34.75 -0.11
N ALA A 659 45.42 35.06 0.39
CA ALA A 659 44.21 35.10 -0.44
C ALA A 659 44.31 36.19 -1.51
N TYR A 660 44.22 35.80 -2.78
CA TYR A 660 44.11 36.70 -3.90
C TYR A 660 42.66 36.83 -4.34
N ALA A 661 42.17 38.06 -4.47
CA ALA A 661 40.87 38.35 -5.04
C ALA A 661 40.93 39.67 -5.79
N ASP A 662 40.56 39.62 -7.06
CA ASP A 662 40.53 40.78 -7.94
C ASP A 662 39.47 40.58 -9.01
N THR A 663 38.96 41.66 -9.60
CA THR A 663 37.89 41.58 -10.60
C THR A 663 38.26 42.40 -11.82
N LEU A 664 38.25 41.73 -12.97
CA LEU A 664 38.40 42.38 -14.25
C LEU A 664 37.12 43.13 -14.59
N ARG A 665 37.28 44.38 -14.98
CA ARG A 665 36.17 45.28 -15.32
C ARG A 665 36.26 45.65 -16.79
N ILE A 666 35.08 45.82 -17.38
CA ILE A 666 34.92 46.43 -18.70
C ILE A 666 34.04 47.68 -18.59
N SER A 667 34.16 48.56 -19.57
CA SER A 667 33.14 49.54 -19.92
C SER A 667 32.50 49.11 -21.24
N GLY A 668 31.23 49.49 -21.44
CA GLY A 668 30.46 49.01 -22.58
C GLY A 668 30.11 47.52 -22.45
N GLY A 669 29.93 46.83 -23.57
CA GLY A 669 29.35 45.49 -23.60
C GLY A 669 27.83 45.52 -23.38
N GLY A 670 27.26 44.34 -23.19
CA GLY A 670 25.83 44.09 -23.00
C GLY A 670 25.52 42.58 -23.13
N GLY A 671 24.27 42.20 -22.89
CA GLY A 671 23.88 40.79 -22.88
C GLY A 671 24.65 39.95 -21.85
N VAL A 672 24.81 38.65 -22.14
CA VAL A 672 25.60 37.74 -21.29
C VAL A 672 27.09 38.02 -21.47
N MET A 673 27.81 38.19 -20.36
CA MET A 673 29.25 38.44 -20.34
C MET A 673 29.98 37.21 -19.84
N THR A 674 30.94 36.72 -20.62
CA THR A 674 31.76 35.55 -20.28
C THR A 674 33.23 35.86 -20.43
N TRP A 675 33.99 35.67 -19.35
CA TRP A 675 35.43 35.83 -19.30
C TRP A 675 36.17 34.49 -19.40
N SER A 676 37.30 34.48 -20.08
CA SER A 676 38.22 33.35 -20.15
C SER A 676 39.67 33.81 -20.27
N VAL A 677 40.61 32.94 -19.88
CA VAL A 677 42.03 33.12 -20.19
C VAL A 677 42.30 32.44 -21.53
N THR A 678 42.78 33.18 -22.51
CA THR A 678 42.97 32.67 -23.89
C THR A 678 44.43 32.52 -24.29
N ALA A 679 45.36 33.12 -23.53
CA ALA A 679 46.80 32.94 -23.73
C ALA A 679 47.57 33.21 -22.42
N GLY A 680 48.76 32.65 -22.29
CA GLY A 680 49.57 32.73 -21.06
C GLY A 680 49.00 31.89 -19.93
N GLY A 681 49.46 32.16 -18.70
CA GLY A 681 49.08 31.39 -17.51
C GLY A 681 48.89 32.27 -16.29
N LEU A 682 47.87 31.96 -15.49
CA LEU A 682 47.76 32.50 -14.14
C LEU A 682 48.74 31.77 -13.21
N PRO A 683 49.16 32.38 -12.09
CA PRO A 683 49.91 31.66 -11.06
C PRO A 683 49.14 30.41 -10.63
N ALA A 684 49.85 29.31 -10.40
CA ALA A 684 49.24 28.11 -9.82
C ALA A 684 48.42 28.46 -8.56
N GLY A 685 47.21 27.92 -8.48
CA GLY A 685 46.26 28.20 -7.40
C GLY A 685 45.37 29.44 -7.56
N VAL A 686 45.52 30.22 -8.65
CA VAL A 686 44.61 31.33 -9.01
C VAL A 686 43.82 31.00 -10.29
N THR A 687 42.53 31.29 -10.29
CA THR A 687 41.63 31.03 -11.44
C THR A 687 40.85 32.28 -11.84
N LEU A 688 40.47 32.37 -13.11
CA LEU A 688 39.52 33.37 -13.63
C LEU A 688 38.15 32.70 -13.82
N SER A 689 37.14 33.20 -13.13
CA SER A 689 35.76 32.76 -13.31
C SER A 689 35.07 33.49 -14.46
N SER A 690 33.97 32.93 -14.99
CA SER A 690 33.24 33.47 -16.15
C SER A 690 32.69 34.88 -15.94
N ASN A 691 32.52 35.33 -14.69
CA ASN A 691 32.09 36.69 -14.37
C ASN A 691 33.25 37.70 -14.26
N GLY A 692 34.49 37.28 -14.57
CA GLY A 692 35.67 38.15 -14.57
C GLY A 692 36.41 38.23 -13.24
N ARG A 693 36.04 37.43 -12.23
CA ARG A 693 36.74 37.41 -10.93
C ARG A 693 37.95 36.47 -10.96
N LEU A 694 39.12 37.04 -10.68
CA LEU A 694 40.36 36.33 -10.38
C LEU A 694 40.38 36.01 -8.89
N SER A 695 40.52 34.75 -8.52
CA SER A 695 40.63 34.39 -7.10
C SER A 695 41.35 33.08 -6.85
N GLY A 696 41.94 32.97 -5.66
CA GLY A 696 42.60 31.76 -5.17
C GLY A 696 43.77 32.08 -4.25
N TYR A 697 44.67 31.12 -4.04
CA TYR A 697 45.88 31.29 -3.25
C TYR A 697 47.08 31.03 -4.17
N PRO A 698 47.87 32.05 -4.55
CA PRO A 698 49.04 31.86 -5.39
C PRO A 698 50.04 30.90 -4.73
N GLN A 699 50.52 29.91 -5.49
CA GLN A 699 51.43 28.84 -5.03
C GLN A 699 52.88 29.03 -5.49
N GLU A 700 53.17 30.11 -6.21
CA GLU A 700 54.49 30.39 -6.76
C GLU A 700 54.75 31.89 -6.87
N THR A 701 55.99 32.30 -6.62
CA THR A 701 56.44 33.68 -6.81
C THR A 701 56.91 33.90 -8.24
N GLY A 702 56.64 35.07 -8.80
CA GLY A 702 57.06 35.40 -10.15
C GLY A 702 56.16 36.44 -10.81
N ALA A 703 56.50 36.77 -12.05
CA ALA A 703 55.66 37.62 -12.89
C ALA A 703 54.89 36.75 -13.89
N PHE A 704 53.57 36.72 -13.76
CA PHE A 704 52.67 35.90 -14.57
C PHE A 704 51.96 36.78 -15.59
N ASN A 705 52.18 36.49 -16.87
CA ASN A 705 51.52 37.20 -17.97
C ASN A 705 50.41 36.32 -18.54
N PHE A 706 49.20 36.88 -18.63
CA PHE A 706 48.04 36.20 -19.19
C PHE A 706 47.17 37.17 -20.00
N THR A 707 46.53 36.66 -21.04
CA THR A 707 45.54 37.41 -21.81
C THR A 707 44.16 36.95 -21.38
N ALA A 708 43.39 37.88 -20.79
CA ALA A 708 41.98 37.63 -20.53
C ALA A 708 41.14 38.17 -21.69
N THR A 709 40.20 37.36 -22.14
CA THR A 709 39.23 37.69 -23.16
C THR A 709 37.85 37.73 -22.53
N VAL A 710 37.12 38.81 -22.80
CA VAL A 710 35.70 38.92 -22.50
C VAL A 710 34.91 38.80 -23.80
N VAL A 711 33.92 37.92 -23.79
CA VAL A 711 32.89 37.83 -24.83
C VAL A 711 31.62 38.42 -24.25
N SER A 712 31.07 39.41 -24.95
CA SER A 712 29.81 40.10 -24.64
C SER A 712 29.17 40.47 -26.00
N CYS A 713 28.66 41.69 -26.16
CA CYS A 713 28.24 42.25 -27.45
C CYS A 713 29.36 42.32 -28.50
N SER A 714 30.61 42.37 -28.03
CA SER A 714 31.80 42.21 -28.85
C SER A 714 32.84 41.43 -28.04
N THR A 715 33.85 40.92 -28.73
CA THR A 715 35.00 40.30 -28.10
C THR A 715 36.05 41.38 -27.82
N ALA A 716 36.59 41.40 -26.60
CA ALA A 716 37.75 42.21 -26.25
C ALA A 716 38.77 41.36 -25.49
N SER A 717 40.04 41.55 -25.82
CA SER A 717 41.16 40.83 -25.18
C SER A 717 42.18 41.84 -24.69
N LYS A 718 42.75 41.59 -23.51
CA LYS A 718 43.81 42.43 -22.94
C LYS A 718 44.83 41.57 -22.22
N ALA A 719 46.10 41.87 -22.46
CA ALA A 719 47.20 41.26 -21.73
C ALA A 719 47.30 41.91 -20.34
N PHE A 720 47.49 41.06 -19.34
CA PHE A 720 47.64 41.41 -17.94
C PHE A 720 48.91 40.78 -17.38
N SER A 721 49.47 41.44 -16.36
CA SER A 721 50.55 40.91 -15.54
C SER A 721 50.11 40.87 -14.08
N LEU A 722 50.39 39.76 -13.42
CA LEU A 722 50.24 39.58 -11.98
C LEU A 722 51.61 39.23 -11.41
N SER A 723 52.15 40.12 -10.58
CA SER A 723 53.37 39.84 -9.83
C SER A 723 53.00 39.21 -8.49
N VAL A 724 53.58 38.06 -8.19
CA VAL A 724 53.44 37.38 -6.89
C VAL A 724 54.79 37.41 -6.20
N THR A 725 54.84 37.98 -4.99
CA THR A 725 56.05 38.02 -4.16
C THR A 725 55.95 37.04 -2.98
N ALA A 726 57.10 36.65 -2.44
CA ALA A 726 57.13 35.96 -1.15
C ALA A 726 56.73 36.93 -0.02
N PRO A 727 56.05 36.47 1.04
CA PRO A 727 55.89 37.25 2.26
C PRO A 727 57.25 37.46 2.94
N THR A 728 57.42 38.59 3.61
CA THR A 728 58.58 38.82 4.50
C THR A 728 58.33 38.14 5.83
N LEU A 729 59.25 37.25 6.24
CA LEU A 729 59.19 36.53 7.51
C LEU A 729 60.45 36.83 8.35
N ALA A 730 60.28 37.08 9.64
CA ALA A 730 61.41 37.15 10.55
C ALA A 730 61.87 35.73 10.92
N THR A 731 63.17 35.47 10.86
CA THR A 731 63.74 34.15 11.21
C THR A 731 63.34 33.71 12.62
N ALA A 732 63.25 34.63 13.57
CA ALA A 732 62.80 34.34 14.94
C ALA A 732 61.36 33.81 14.98
N ASP A 733 60.44 34.37 14.19
CA ASP A 733 59.03 33.97 14.18
C ASP A 733 58.83 32.62 13.51
N VAL A 734 59.55 32.33 12.43
CA VAL A 734 59.51 31.01 11.77
C VAL A 734 60.05 29.91 12.69
N VAL A 735 61.12 30.20 13.43
CA VAL A 735 61.70 29.27 14.40
C VAL A 735 60.77 29.07 15.60
N THR A 736 60.17 30.14 16.12
CA THR A 736 59.19 30.04 17.21
C THR A 736 57.94 29.28 16.78
N GLN A 737 57.46 29.46 15.54
CA GLN A 737 56.35 28.67 14.97
C GLN A 737 56.66 27.17 14.90
N LEU A 738 57.91 26.79 14.63
CA LEU A 738 58.35 25.38 14.56
C LEU A 738 58.53 24.74 15.95
N LEU A 739 59.11 25.50 16.89
CA LEU A 739 59.64 24.98 18.17
C LEU A 739 58.81 25.33 19.42
N GLY A 740 58.01 26.38 19.38
CA GLY A 740 57.31 26.93 20.54
C GLY A 740 55.84 26.50 20.66
N PRO A 741 55.20 26.72 21.83
CA PRO A 741 53.75 26.56 22.02
C PRO A 741 52.93 27.73 21.47
N THR A 742 53.57 28.81 21.03
CA THR A 742 52.95 30.00 20.44
C THR A 742 53.00 29.93 18.91
N ALA A 743 51.96 30.44 18.23
CA ALA A 743 51.85 30.50 16.78
C ALA A 743 52.00 31.96 16.28
N PRO A 744 53.23 32.49 16.17
CA PRO A 744 53.46 33.88 15.76
C PRO A 744 53.18 34.16 14.28
N LEU A 745 53.12 33.13 13.42
CA LEU A 745 52.83 33.29 12.00
C LEU A 745 51.32 33.27 11.73
N THR A 746 50.90 34.10 10.77
CA THR A 746 49.53 34.09 10.24
C THR A 746 49.26 32.85 9.39
N ALA A 747 48.00 32.50 9.18
CA ALA A 747 47.60 31.36 8.35
C ALA A 747 48.14 31.45 6.90
N ASP A 748 48.23 32.66 6.35
CA ASP A 748 48.77 32.89 4.99
C ASP A 748 50.28 32.64 4.92
N GLN A 749 51.01 33.03 5.98
CA GLN A 749 52.45 32.78 6.09
C GLN A 749 52.76 31.30 6.33
N VAL A 750 51.91 30.60 7.11
CA VAL A 750 51.99 29.14 7.27
C VAL A 750 51.74 28.44 5.94
N ARG A 751 50.73 28.86 5.17
CA ARG A 751 50.41 28.31 3.85
C ARG A 751 51.52 28.58 2.83
N TYR A 752 52.17 29.74 2.89
CA TYR A 752 53.37 30.02 2.10
C TYR A 752 54.50 29.02 2.38
N LEU A 753 54.78 28.75 3.66
CA LEU A 753 55.84 27.82 4.06
C LEU A 753 55.53 26.40 3.59
N ASP A 754 54.29 25.95 3.76
CA ASP A 754 53.78 24.67 3.27
C ASP A 754 53.92 24.55 1.73
N PHE A 755 53.47 25.56 0.98
CA PHE A 755 53.62 25.59 -0.49
C PHE A 755 55.08 25.57 -0.96
N LEU A 756 55.99 26.19 -0.19
CA LEU A 756 57.42 26.19 -0.50
C LEU A 756 58.08 24.83 -0.20
N GLY A 757 57.50 24.07 0.73
CA GLY A 757 57.95 22.76 1.15
C GLY A 757 57.22 21.63 0.45
N ASN A 758 56.51 20.80 1.23
CA ASN A 758 55.91 19.55 0.74
C ASN A 758 54.41 19.67 0.42
N ASN A 759 53.78 20.82 0.68
CA ASN A 759 52.37 21.13 0.41
C ASN A 759 51.41 20.07 0.99
N ASN A 760 51.65 19.66 2.24
CA ASN A 760 50.85 18.66 2.94
C ASN A 760 49.71 19.25 3.78
N GLY A 761 49.57 20.58 3.79
CA GLY A 761 48.51 21.30 4.50
C GLY A 761 48.90 21.77 5.90
N GLY A 762 50.17 21.60 6.31
CA GLY A 762 50.70 22.02 7.60
C GLY A 762 52.08 22.67 7.47
N PHE A 763 52.59 23.27 8.55
CA PHE A 763 53.99 23.71 8.62
C PHE A 763 54.80 22.74 9.47
N ASP A 764 55.72 22.02 8.83
CA ASP A 764 56.59 21.03 9.45
C ASP A 764 58.08 21.29 9.21
N VAL A 765 58.93 20.35 9.65
CA VAL A 765 60.39 20.47 9.53
C VAL A 765 60.83 20.49 8.06
N GLY A 766 60.14 19.77 7.17
CA GLY A 766 60.41 19.78 5.74
C GLY A 766 60.19 21.16 5.13
N ASP A 767 59.10 21.82 5.49
CA ASP A 767 58.76 23.18 5.04
C ASP A 767 59.74 24.21 5.57
N PHE A 768 60.13 24.08 6.85
CA PHE A 768 61.17 24.90 7.44
C PHE A 768 62.50 24.77 6.70
N LEU A 769 62.93 23.55 6.39
CA LEU A 769 64.18 23.30 5.67
C LEU A 769 64.12 23.83 4.23
N ALA A 770 62.98 23.70 3.57
CA ALA A 770 62.74 24.28 2.24
C ALA A 770 62.83 25.81 2.28
N TRP A 771 62.24 26.44 3.30
CA TRP A 771 62.34 27.88 3.52
C TRP A 771 63.76 28.37 3.80
N VAL A 772 64.51 27.67 4.66
CA VAL A 772 65.92 27.98 4.93
C VAL A 772 66.75 27.87 3.65
N LYS A 773 66.53 26.81 2.86
CA LYS A 773 67.21 26.62 1.58
C LYS A 773 66.89 27.73 0.57
N ALA A 774 65.64 28.18 0.52
CA ALA A 774 65.20 29.22 -0.41
C ALA A 774 65.66 30.63 -0.01
N THR A 775 65.81 30.92 1.29
CA THR A 775 66.08 32.28 1.81
C THR A 775 67.50 32.49 2.32
N GLY A 776 68.25 31.42 2.58
CA GLY A 776 69.58 31.51 3.20
C GLY A 776 69.56 31.90 4.68
N ALA A 777 68.42 31.74 5.36
CA ALA A 777 68.27 32.11 6.76
C ALA A 777 69.30 31.39 7.66
N PRO A 778 69.97 32.09 8.59
CA PRO A 778 71.04 31.50 9.39
C PRO A 778 70.52 30.41 10.34
N LEU A 779 71.20 29.27 10.36
CA LEU A 779 70.90 28.15 11.27
C LEU A 779 71.79 28.24 12.51
N SER A 780 71.19 28.41 13.69
CA SER A 780 71.94 28.26 14.95
C SER A 780 72.09 26.78 15.35
N PRO A 781 73.11 26.40 16.13
CA PRO A 781 73.25 25.04 16.66
C PRO A 781 72.02 24.55 17.44
N ALA A 782 71.33 25.46 18.13
CA ALA A 782 70.08 25.17 18.84
C ALA A 782 68.92 24.84 17.89
N MET A 783 68.84 25.50 16.72
CA MET A 783 67.84 25.23 15.69
C MET A 783 68.05 23.86 15.03
N LEU A 784 69.30 23.46 14.78
CA LEU A 784 69.66 22.14 14.27
C LEU A 784 69.33 21.01 15.27
N GLN A 785 69.59 21.21 16.56
CA GLN A 785 69.23 20.24 17.60
C GLN A 785 67.71 20.11 17.81
N ALA A 786 66.96 21.20 17.65
CA ALA A 786 65.51 21.18 17.83
C ALA A 786 64.77 20.53 16.64
N ALA A 787 65.26 20.70 15.41
CA ALA A 787 64.79 19.98 14.23
C ALA A 787 65.01 18.45 14.33
N GLN A 788 66.08 18.00 15.02
CA GLN A 788 66.34 16.57 15.28
C GLN A 788 65.38 15.91 16.29
N ARG A 789 64.77 16.68 17.22
CA ARG A 789 63.89 16.13 18.27
C ARG A 789 62.46 15.86 17.81
N LYS A 790 61.98 16.47 16.72
CA LYS A 790 60.63 16.29 16.16
C LYS A 790 60.55 15.27 15.01
N GLY A 791 61.55 14.39 14.86
CA GLY A 791 61.47 13.24 13.95
C GLY A 791 62.13 13.40 12.57
N GLY A 792 63.03 14.37 12.38
CA GLY A 792 63.88 14.42 11.19
C GLY A 792 64.81 13.21 11.13
N ARG A 793 64.61 12.29 10.16
CA ARG A 793 65.63 11.31 9.78
C ARG A 793 66.82 12.06 9.16
N ARG A 794 68.03 11.57 9.49
CA ARG A 794 69.34 12.14 9.11
C ARG A 794 69.46 12.52 7.65
#